data_AF-A0A444UN28-F1
#
_entry.id   AF-A0A444UN28-F1
#
_cell.length_a   1.000
_cell.length_b   1.000
_cell.length_c   1.000
_cell.angle_alpha   90.00
_cell.angle_beta   90.00
_cell.angle_gamma   90.00
#
_symmetry.space_group_name_H-M   'P 1'
#
loop_
_entity.id
_entity.type
_entity.pdbx_description
1 polymer ?
#
loop_
_entity_poly.entity_id
_entity_poly.type
_entity_poly.pdbx_seq_one_letter_code
_entity_poly.pdbx_strand_id
1 'polypeptide(L)'
;MIEKQKNLEGLEVGNIKQFYKVVPIKDIRNLYVTFPIPDLQKHYKSNPGHYLGHLIGHEGPGSLLSELKSKGWVNTLVGGQKEGAKGFMFFIINVDLTEEGLLHVEDIIFHMFQYIQKLRTEGPQEWVFQECKDLNTVAFRFKDKERPRGYTSKVAGMLHYYPLEEVLAAEYLLEDFRPDLIEMVLDKLRPENMRVAVVSKSFEGQTDKTEEWYGTQYKQEALPEETIKGEKGPQGPAGRDGIQGPVGLPGPAGPQGPPGEDGDKKWQNADINGKFKLPMKNEFIPTNFEIYPLEKDAPSSPSLIKDTAMSKVWFKQDDKFFLPKACLNFEFFSPFAYVDPLHCNMAYLYLELLKDSLNEYAYAAELAGLSYDLQNTIYGIRYLYADPLHCNMTYLFLKLLKDDLKEYTYAARLSGLVYTVASGMNAVLLSVKGYNDKQHILLKKIVEKMATFEIDERRFDIIKEAYMRSLNNFRAEQPHQHAMYYLRLLMTEVAWTKDELKEALDDVTLPRLKAFIPQLLSRLHIEALLHGNITKQAALGMMQMVEDKLIEHAHIKPLLPSQLIRYREVQVPDGGWFVYQQRNEVHNNCGIEIYYQTDMQNTHENMLLELFCQIISEPCFNTLRTKEQLGYIVFSGPRRANGVQGLRFIIQSEKAPHYLESRVEAFLKTMEKSIDEMLDEAFQKHIQALAIRRLDKPKKLGAECAKYWGEIISQQYNFDRDNTEVAYLKTLTKENVMQFYRDMLAVDAPKRHKVSVHVLSREMDSCPVVGEFPSQNDVNLAPAPSLPQPIVVQNMTEFKRSLPLFPLAKPHINFMAAKL
;
A
#
# COMPACT_ATOMS: atom_id res chain seq x y z
N MET A 1 22.90 16.35 33.86
CA MET A 1 22.55 16.43 32.42
C MET A 1 22.12 17.85 31.97
N ILE A 2 22.62 18.92 32.60
CA ILE A 2 22.21 20.32 32.29
C ILE A 2 23.33 21.10 31.55
N GLU A 3 24.47 20.47 31.23
CA GLU A 3 25.59 21.13 30.53
C GLU A 3 25.78 20.73 29.06
N LYS A 4 24.80 20.05 28.44
CA LYS A 4 24.82 19.74 26.98
C LYS A 4 23.81 20.55 26.15
N GLN A 5 23.20 21.59 26.73
CA GLN A 5 22.22 22.43 26.01
C GLN A 5 22.82 23.61 25.23
N LYS A 6 24.13 23.84 25.29
CA LYS A 6 24.82 24.90 24.54
C LYS A 6 25.36 24.50 23.16
N ASN A 7 25.16 23.27 22.69
CA ASN A 7 25.69 22.79 21.41
C ASN A 7 24.65 22.61 20.29
N LEU A 8 23.45 23.16 20.39
CA LEU A 8 22.44 23.08 19.30
C LEU A 8 22.60 24.16 18.22
N GLU A 9 23.45 25.18 18.42
CA GLU A 9 23.96 26.02 17.32
C GLU A 9 25.03 25.29 16.47
N GLY A 10 25.41 24.07 16.86
CA GLY A 10 26.42 23.23 16.24
C GLY A 10 25.88 21.88 15.75
N LEU A 11 24.77 21.86 15.02
CA LEU A 11 24.60 20.82 13.98
C LEU A 11 25.73 21.11 12.98
N GLU A 12 26.88 20.46 13.18
CA GLU A 12 28.15 20.80 12.54
C GLU A 12 27.96 21.14 11.05
N VAL A 13 28.49 22.31 10.68
CA VAL A 13 28.68 22.80 9.30
C VAL A 13 29.37 21.74 8.40
N GLY A 14 29.96 20.69 8.98
CA GLY A 14 30.55 19.54 8.29
C GLY A 14 29.59 18.55 7.63
N ASN A 15 28.27 18.66 7.83
CA ASN A 15 27.28 17.70 7.30
C ASN A 15 26.43 18.20 6.12
N ILE A 16 26.62 19.44 5.67
CA ILE A 16 26.02 19.97 4.43
C ILE A 16 27.00 19.82 3.26
N LYS A 17 26.49 19.85 2.02
CA LYS A 17 27.27 19.61 0.80
C LYS A 17 27.93 18.22 0.77
N GLN A 18 27.17 17.22 1.23
CA GLN A 18 27.62 15.82 1.32
C GLN A 18 26.82 14.95 0.36
N PHE A 19 27.51 13.99 -0.26
CA PHE A 19 26.96 12.97 -1.13
C PHE A 19 27.15 11.59 -0.49
N TYR A 20 26.07 10.81 -0.38
CA TYR A 20 26.06 9.48 0.20
C TYR A 20 25.72 8.44 -0.86
N LYS A 21 26.55 7.42 -1.01
CA LYS A 21 26.29 6.23 -1.84
C LYS A 21 25.94 5.08 -0.91
N VAL A 22 24.75 4.50 -1.03
CA VAL A 22 24.22 3.52 -0.07
C VAL A 22 23.83 2.22 -0.79
N VAL A 23 24.25 1.08 -0.25
CA VAL A 23 23.88 -0.24 -0.79
C VAL A 23 22.58 -0.71 -0.11
N PRO A 24 21.47 -0.86 -0.85
CA PRO A 24 20.23 -1.36 -0.28
C PRO A 24 20.25 -2.89 -0.13
N ILE A 25 19.34 -3.43 0.68
CA ILE A 25 19.08 -4.88 0.74
C ILE A 25 18.27 -5.33 -0.48
N LYS A 26 17.13 -4.67 -0.72
CA LYS A 26 16.32 -4.84 -1.94
C LYS A 26 17.03 -4.22 -3.14
N ASP A 27 16.74 -4.71 -4.34
CA ASP A 27 17.13 -4.07 -5.59
C ASP A 27 16.20 -2.87 -5.86
N ILE A 28 16.58 -1.73 -5.29
CA ILE A 28 15.89 -0.44 -5.41
C ILE A 28 16.90 0.63 -5.81
N ARG A 29 16.40 1.66 -6.50
CA ARG A 29 17.19 2.81 -6.93
C ARG A 29 16.44 4.07 -6.54
N ASN A 30 17.01 4.86 -5.63
CA ASN A 30 16.39 6.08 -5.11
C ASN A 30 17.42 7.20 -5.00
N LEU A 31 16.96 8.43 -5.22
CA LEU A 31 17.68 9.67 -4.93
C LEU A 31 16.92 10.44 -3.85
N TYR A 32 17.63 10.79 -2.79
CA TYR A 32 17.13 11.61 -1.69
C TYR A 32 17.90 12.94 -1.66
N VAL A 33 17.20 14.05 -1.90
CA VAL A 33 17.75 15.40 -1.74
C VAL A 33 17.11 16.03 -0.51
N THR A 34 17.93 16.49 0.44
CA THR A 34 17.46 16.99 1.74
C THR A 34 18.10 18.33 2.08
N PHE A 35 17.28 19.27 2.55
CA PHE A 35 17.69 20.59 3.02
C PHE A 35 17.31 20.72 4.50
N PRO A 36 18.23 21.11 5.40
CA PRO A 36 17.86 21.49 6.75
C PRO A 36 17.15 22.85 6.71
N ILE A 37 16.01 22.94 7.41
CA ILE A 37 15.21 24.16 7.53
C ILE A 37 14.87 24.43 9.01
N PRO A 38 14.57 25.69 9.38
CA PRO A 38 14.07 25.98 10.72
C PRO A 38 12.77 25.24 11.01
N ASP A 39 12.47 25.01 12.29
CA ASP A 39 11.18 24.48 12.73
C ASP A 39 10.02 25.39 12.31
N LEU A 40 9.15 24.87 11.44
CA LEU A 40 8.00 25.56 10.87
C LEU A 40 6.71 25.36 11.68
N GLN A 41 6.72 24.55 12.75
CA GLN A 41 5.51 24.21 13.51
C GLN A 41 4.78 25.45 14.05
N LYS A 42 5.52 26.47 14.48
CA LYS A 42 4.96 27.75 14.96
C LYS A 42 4.21 28.55 13.89
N HIS A 43 4.39 28.19 12.61
CA HIS A 43 3.78 28.86 11.46
C HIS A 43 2.60 28.06 10.86
N TYR A 44 2.02 27.12 11.62
CA TYR A 44 0.95 26.21 11.15
C TYR A 44 -0.24 26.91 10.48
N LYS A 45 -0.60 28.13 10.91
CA LYS A 45 -1.69 28.93 10.31
C LYS A 45 -1.45 29.34 8.86
N SER A 46 -0.19 29.50 8.48
CA SER A 46 0.24 29.88 7.11
C SER A 46 0.88 28.73 6.33
N ASN A 47 1.40 27.73 7.06
CA ASN A 47 2.02 26.50 6.58
C ASN A 47 2.89 26.64 5.30
N PRO A 48 3.97 27.45 5.33
CA PRO A 48 4.79 27.72 4.14
C PRO A 48 5.48 26.47 3.57
N GLY A 49 5.83 25.50 4.43
CA GLY A 49 6.42 24.24 3.99
C GLY A 49 5.42 23.34 3.23
N HIS A 50 4.15 23.33 3.63
CA HIS A 50 3.09 22.65 2.88
C HIS A 50 2.83 23.32 1.52
N TYR A 51 2.82 24.65 1.46
CA TYR A 51 2.68 25.40 0.21
C TYR A 51 3.77 25.01 -0.81
N LEU A 52 5.03 25.02 -0.39
CA LEU A 52 6.14 24.63 -1.27
C LEU A 52 6.13 23.14 -1.61
N GLY A 53 5.75 22.28 -0.66
CA GLY A 53 5.58 20.84 -0.91
C GLY A 53 4.50 20.55 -1.95
N HIS A 54 3.38 21.27 -1.91
CA HIS A 54 2.30 21.16 -2.89
C HIS A 54 2.77 21.48 -4.32
N LEU A 55 3.63 22.49 -4.50
CA LEU A 55 4.16 22.87 -5.82
C LEU A 55 5.29 21.95 -6.28
N ILE A 56 6.30 21.71 -5.44
CA ILE A 56 7.48 20.89 -5.79
C ILE A 56 7.08 19.42 -5.97
N GLY A 57 6.16 18.92 -5.16
CA GLY A 57 5.59 17.58 -5.23
C GLY A 57 4.42 17.43 -6.21
N HIS A 58 4.09 18.46 -6.99
CA HIS A 58 2.95 18.41 -7.92
C HIS A 58 3.17 17.35 -9.01
N GLU A 59 2.13 16.59 -9.37
CA GLU A 59 2.26 15.51 -10.38
C GLU A 59 1.48 15.78 -11.67
N GLY A 60 0.76 16.90 -11.76
CA GLY A 60 0.08 17.33 -12.99
C GLY A 60 1.02 17.94 -14.05
N PRO A 61 0.46 18.37 -15.19
CA PRO A 61 1.23 18.87 -16.33
C PRO A 61 2.13 20.08 -15.99
N GLY A 62 3.34 20.10 -16.55
CA GLY A 62 4.32 21.18 -16.33
C GLY A 62 5.06 21.13 -14.99
N SER A 63 4.81 20.10 -14.18
CA SER A 63 5.51 19.84 -12.92
C SER A 63 6.94 19.34 -13.11
N LEU A 64 7.69 19.34 -12.00
CA LEU A 64 9.00 18.70 -11.92
C LEU A 64 8.93 17.20 -12.24
N LEU A 65 7.95 16.48 -11.68
CA LEU A 65 7.78 15.05 -11.94
C LEU A 65 7.48 14.78 -13.42
N SER A 66 6.60 15.57 -14.05
CA SER A 66 6.21 15.38 -15.46
C SER A 66 7.43 15.45 -16.40
N GLU A 67 8.34 16.41 -16.21
CA GLU A 67 9.56 16.50 -17.03
C GLU A 67 10.56 15.36 -16.75
N LEU A 68 10.75 15.00 -15.47
CA LEU A 68 11.66 13.89 -15.13
C LEU A 68 11.13 12.53 -15.63
N LYS A 69 9.80 12.34 -15.64
CA LYS A 69 9.12 11.18 -16.25
C LYS A 69 9.25 11.17 -17.77
N SER A 70 9.06 12.32 -18.43
CA SER A 70 9.17 12.42 -19.90
C SER A 70 10.58 12.08 -20.38
N LYS A 71 11.60 12.46 -19.59
CA LYS A 71 13.00 12.05 -19.76
C LYS A 71 13.30 10.62 -19.35
N GLY A 72 12.32 9.88 -18.83
CA GLY A 72 12.46 8.47 -18.45
C GLY A 72 13.44 8.23 -17.31
N TRP A 73 13.66 9.23 -16.44
CA TRP A 73 14.64 9.17 -15.35
C TRP A 73 14.04 8.73 -14.01
N VAL A 74 12.76 9.03 -13.76
CA VAL A 74 12.07 8.73 -12.51
C VAL A 74 10.64 8.24 -12.78
N ASN A 75 9.98 7.61 -11.79
CA ASN A 75 8.57 7.24 -11.87
C ASN A 75 7.69 7.92 -10.83
N THR A 76 8.26 8.36 -9.71
CA THR A 76 7.57 8.93 -8.56
C THR A 76 8.41 10.04 -7.96
N LEU A 77 7.75 11.04 -7.36
CA LEU A 77 8.42 12.13 -6.67
C LEU A 77 7.68 12.49 -5.40
N VAL A 78 8.44 12.73 -4.33
CA VAL A 78 7.95 13.15 -3.02
C VAL A 78 8.66 14.44 -2.66
N GLY A 79 7.91 15.55 -2.61
CA GLY A 79 8.43 16.87 -2.27
C GLY A 79 7.69 17.49 -1.09
N GLY A 80 8.41 18.04 -0.10
CA GLY A 80 7.78 18.76 1.00
C GLY A 80 8.60 18.89 2.28
N GLN A 81 8.00 19.54 3.28
CA GLN A 81 8.59 19.64 4.62
C GLN A 81 8.60 18.28 5.32
N LYS A 82 9.69 18.02 6.05
CA LYS A 82 9.89 16.83 6.86
C LYS A 82 10.11 17.10 8.34
N GLU A 83 9.35 16.41 9.19
CA GLU A 83 9.47 16.54 10.64
C GLU A 83 10.86 16.12 11.12
N GLY A 84 11.45 16.95 11.99
CA GLY A 84 12.66 16.64 12.74
C GLY A 84 12.33 16.49 14.22
N ALA A 85 12.61 17.53 15.00
CA ALA A 85 12.17 17.68 16.38
C ALA A 85 11.95 19.16 16.69
N LYS A 86 11.55 19.50 17.93
CA LYS A 86 11.45 20.91 18.33
C LYS A 86 12.78 21.63 18.09
N GLY A 87 12.75 22.64 17.21
CA GLY A 87 13.91 23.46 16.86
C GLY A 87 14.52 23.19 15.47
N PHE A 88 14.21 22.08 14.79
CA PHE A 88 14.66 21.85 13.42
C PHE A 88 13.70 20.96 12.61
N MET A 89 13.67 21.20 11.31
CA MET A 89 12.95 20.39 10.32
C MET A 89 13.82 20.18 9.08
N PHE A 90 13.32 19.41 8.14
CA PHE A 90 13.94 19.22 6.83
C PHE A 90 12.96 19.62 5.72
N PHE A 91 13.47 19.83 4.52
CA PHE A 91 12.70 19.82 3.29
C PHE A 91 13.32 18.77 2.39
N ILE A 92 12.50 17.90 1.79
CA ILE A 92 12.96 16.77 0.98
C ILE A 92 12.41 16.85 -0.44
N ILE A 93 13.21 16.36 -1.38
CA ILE A 93 12.79 16.02 -2.74
C ILE A 93 13.37 14.64 -3.04
N ASN A 94 12.52 13.62 -2.97
CA ASN A 94 12.91 12.23 -3.15
C ASN A 94 12.29 11.68 -4.44
N VAL A 95 13.04 10.88 -5.18
CA VAL A 95 12.57 10.21 -6.40
C VAL A 95 13.09 8.78 -6.44
N ASP A 96 12.30 7.87 -7.02
CA ASP A 96 12.86 6.62 -7.52
C ASP A 96 13.60 6.88 -8.84
N LEU A 97 14.56 6.03 -9.16
CA LEU A 97 15.40 6.18 -10.36
C LEU A 97 15.19 5.00 -11.30
N THR A 98 15.06 5.28 -12.59
CA THR A 98 15.24 4.29 -13.66
C THR A 98 16.73 3.94 -13.83
N GLU A 99 17.07 3.00 -14.72
CA GLU A 99 18.49 2.68 -14.99
C GLU A 99 19.20 3.91 -15.56
N GLU A 100 18.56 4.57 -16.53
CA GLU A 100 19.01 5.87 -17.05
C GLU A 100 19.04 6.95 -15.97
N GLY A 101 18.02 7.03 -15.11
CA GLY A 101 17.97 8.00 -14.02
C GLY A 101 19.15 7.90 -13.06
N LEU A 102 19.66 6.70 -12.83
CA LEU A 102 20.85 6.48 -12.00
C LEU A 102 22.13 7.07 -12.62
N LEU A 103 22.22 7.11 -13.95
CA LEU A 103 23.33 7.73 -14.68
C LEU A 103 23.19 9.26 -14.76
N HIS A 104 21.98 9.77 -14.59
CA HIS A 104 21.62 11.18 -14.74
C HIS A 104 21.30 11.88 -13.40
N VAL A 105 21.83 11.40 -12.27
CA VAL A 105 21.57 11.98 -10.94
C VAL A 105 21.87 13.49 -10.90
N GLU A 106 22.98 13.94 -11.48
CA GLU A 106 23.33 15.37 -11.49
C GLU A 106 22.36 16.20 -12.32
N ASP A 107 21.88 15.66 -13.43
CA ASP A 107 20.88 16.30 -14.29
C ASP A 107 19.51 16.39 -13.60
N ILE A 108 19.12 15.33 -12.89
CA ILE A 108 17.87 15.32 -12.12
C ILE A 108 17.92 16.44 -11.06
N ILE A 109 19.02 16.53 -10.30
CA ILE A 109 19.21 17.58 -9.30
C ILE A 109 19.22 18.98 -9.94
N PHE A 110 19.83 19.12 -11.13
CA PHE A 110 19.79 20.38 -11.88
C PHE A 110 18.35 20.78 -12.22
N HIS A 111 17.50 19.84 -12.67
CA HIS A 111 16.08 20.10 -12.93
C HIS A 111 15.29 20.44 -11.66
N MET A 112 15.63 19.85 -10.51
CA MET A 112 15.06 20.25 -9.21
C MET A 112 15.35 21.73 -8.94
N PHE A 113 16.59 22.18 -9.18
CA PHE A 113 16.97 23.59 -8.99
C PHE A 113 16.40 24.53 -10.04
N GLN A 114 16.25 24.11 -11.30
CA GLN A 114 15.52 24.89 -12.31
C GLN A 114 14.06 25.10 -11.90
N TYR A 115 13.39 24.09 -11.34
CA TYR A 115 12.01 24.23 -10.84
C TYR A 115 11.96 25.15 -9.61
N ILE A 116 12.87 25.00 -8.66
CA ILE A 116 12.98 25.91 -7.50
C ILE A 116 13.25 27.36 -7.97
N GLN A 117 14.09 27.55 -8.99
CA GLN A 117 14.36 28.87 -9.56
C GLN A 117 13.12 29.47 -10.24
N LYS A 118 12.33 28.65 -10.94
CA LYS A 118 11.02 29.06 -11.47
C LYS A 118 10.10 29.57 -10.37
N LEU A 119 10.03 28.88 -9.22
CA LEU A 119 9.25 29.35 -8.06
C LEU A 119 9.76 30.70 -7.52
N ARG A 120 11.08 30.92 -7.50
CA ARG A 120 11.66 32.21 -7.09
C ARG A 120 11.32 33.33 -8.06
N THR A 121 11.33 33.05 -9.36
CA THR A 121 11.05 34.05 -10.40
C THR A 121 9.58 34.48 -10.41
N GLU A 122 8.65 33.54 -10.22
CA GLU A 122 7.21 33.86 -10.16
C GLU A 122 6.80 34.48 -8.81
N GLY A 123 7.52 34.16 -7.74
CA GLY A 123 7.17 34.57 -6.38
C GLY A 123 5.93 33.85 -5.82
N PRO A 124 5.61 34.06 -4.54
CA PRO A 124 4.46 33.41 -3.89
C PRO A 124 3.13 33.79 -4.56
N GLN A 125 2.34 32.76 -4.89
CA GLN A 125 1.04 32.88 -5.54
C GLN A 125 -0.11 32.74 -4.53
N GLU A 126 -0.86 33.82 -4.33
CA GLU A 126 -1.99 33.84 -3.39
C GLU A 126 -3.12 32.89 -3.81
N TRP A 127 -3.39 32.78 -5.12
CA TRP A 127 -4.45 31.90 -5.63
C TRP A 127 -4.18 30.42 -5.32
N VAL A 128 -2.91 29.98 -5.30
CA VAL A 128 -2.51 28.61 -4.90
C VAL A 128 -2.80 28.41 -3.41
N PHE A 129 -2.43 29.37 -2.58
CA PHE A 129 -2.71 29.31 -1.14
C PHE A 129 -4.22 29.25 -0.87
N GLN A 130 -4.99 30.07 -1.57
CA GLN A 130 -6.44 30.08 -1.46
C GLN A 130 -7.05 28.74 -1.90
N GLU A 131 -6.53 28.12 -2.95
CA GLU A 131 -6.95 26.79 -3.39
C GLU A 131 -6.69 25.73 -2.31
N CYS A 132 -5.48 25.69 -1.72
CA CYS A 132 -5.17 24.78 -0.61
C CYS A 132 -6.08 25.05 0.61
N LYS A 133 -6.36 26.31 0.92
CA LYS A 133 -7.23 26.72 2.02
C LYS A 133 -8.68 26.26 1.80
N ASP A 134 -9.22 26.43 0.60
CA ASP A 134 -10.57 26.02 0.25
C ASP A 134 -10.71 24.48 0.29
N LEU A 135 -9.74 23.76 -0.27
CA LEU A 135 -9.68 22.30 -0.22
C LEU A 135 -9.66 21.79 1.23
N ASN A 136 -8.80 22.34 2.08
CA ASN A 136 -8.71 21.92 3.47
C ASN A 136 -9.96 22.27 4.27
N THR A 137 -10.61 23.39 3.96
CA THR A 137 -11.88 23.79 4.59
C THR A 137 -12.99 22.79 4.27
N VAL A 138 -13.10 22.39 2.99
CA VAL A 138 -14.05 21.36 2.53
C VAL A 138 -13.73 19.99 3.14
N ALA A 139 -12.45 19.62 3.19
CA ALA A 139 -11.97 18.40 3.82
C ALA A 139 -12.33 18.32 5.32
N PHE A 140 -12.14 19.41 6.07
CA PHE A 140 -12.49 19.49 7.48
C PHE A 140 -14.00 19.44 7.70
N ARG A 141 -14.76 20.22 6.91
CA ARG A 141 -16.23 20.28 7.00
C ARG A 141 -16.90 18.92 6.79
N PHE A 142 -16.40 18.13 5.84
CA PHE A 142 -16.97 16.84 5.45
C PHE A 142 -16.07 15.66 5.84
N LYS A 143 -15.29 15.82 6.89
CA LYS A 143 -14.37 14.80 7.38
C LYS A 143 -15.13 13.56 7.84
N ASP A 144 -14.64 12.38 7.44
CA ASP A 144 -15.19 11.11 7.91
C ASP A 144 -14.96 10.97 9.42
N LYS A 145 -15.98 10.50 10.15
CA LYS A 145 -15.84 10.19 11.58
C LYS A 145 -14.83 9.08 11.81
N GLU A 146 -13.81 9.35 12.61
CA GLU A 146 -12.72 8.42 12.86
C GLU A 146 -13.07 7.31 13.86
N ARG A 147 -12.27 6.24 13.84
CA ARG A 147 -12.34 5.19 14.86
C ARG A 147 -11.80 5.73 16.19
N PRO A 148 -12.48 5.47 17.33
CA PRO A 148 -12.13 6.08 18.62
C PRO A 148 -10.66 5.94 19.02
N ARG A 149 -10.10 4.72 18.94
CA ARG A 149 -8.70 4.44 19.32
C ARG A 149 -7.68 5.30 18.55
N GLY A 150 -7.89 5.46 17.25
CA GLY A 150 -6.98 6.26 16.41
C GLY A 150 -7.18 7.76 16.65
N TYR A 151 -8.43 8.18 16.86
CA TYR A 151 -8.77 9.57 17.10
C TYR A 151 -8.19 10.11 18.39
N THR A 152 -8.39 9.40 19.51
CA THR A 152 -7.84 9.83 20.81
C THR A 152 -6.32 9.85 20.79
N SER A 153 -5.68 8.85 20.16
CA SER A 153 -4.22 8.84 20.00
C SER A 153 -3.70 10.01 19.18
N LYS A 154 -4.39 10.40 18.10
CA LYS A 154 -3.99 11.53 17.25
C LYS A 154 -4.14 12.85 18.01
N VAL A 155 -5.33 13.09 18.57
CA VAL A 155 -5.65 14.33 19.30
C VAL A 155 -4.76 14.49 20.54
N ALA A 156 -4.46 13.42 21.27
CA ALA A 156 -3.52 13.47 22.40
C ALA A 156 -2.13 13.98 21.97
N GLY A 157 -1.65 13.59 20.79
CA GLY A 157 -0.40 14.13 20.22
C GLY A 157 -0.52 15.62 19.89
N MET A 158 -1.61 16.03 19.25
CA MET A 158 -1.87 17.41 18.82
C MET A 158 -1.99 18.40 20.00
N LEU A 159 -2.49 17.95 21.15
CA LEU A 159 -2.62 18.78 22.36
C LEU A 159 -1.28 19.35 22.86
N HIS A 160 -0.14 18.77 22.44
CA HIS A 160 1.19 19.30 22.77
C HIS A 160 1.64 20.48 21.91
N TYR A 161 0.90 20.78 20.84
CA TYR A 161 1.31 21.74 19.81
C TYR A 161 0.32 22.90 19.61
N TYR A 162 -0.96 22.69 19.88
CA TYR A 162 -2.02 23.65 19.60
C TYR A 162 -2.81 24.05 20.85
N PRO A 163 -3.39 25.26 20.89
CA PRO A 163 -4.39 25.62 21.89
C PRO A 163 -5.55 24.61 21.92
N LEU A 164 -6.18 24.45 23.10
CA LEU A 164 -7.25 23.47 23.32
C LEU A 164 -8.43 23.68 22.36
N GLU A 165 -8.74 24.94 22.07
CA GLU A 165 -9.85 25.36 21.21
C GLU A 165 -9.59 25.09 19.72
N GLU A 166 -8.32 25.00 19.32
CA GLU A 166 -7.91 24.87 17.93
C GLU A 166 -7.53 23.43 17.54
N VAL A 167 -7.35 22.54 18.51
CA VAL A 167 -6.72 21.20 18.33
C VAL A 167 -7.33 20.36 17.21
N LEU A 168 -8.63 20.50 16.92
CA LEU A 168 -9.30 19.74 15.86
C LEU A 168 -9.11 20.37 14.47
N ALA A 169 -8.97 21.69 14.42
CA ALA A 169 -8.94 22.48 13.18
C ALA A 169 -7.52 22.81 12.73
N ALA A 170 -6.55 22.91 13.64
CA ALA A 170 -5.21 23.44 13.40
C ALA A 170 -4.40 22.70 12.33
N GLU A 171 -4.64 21.39 12.15
CA GLU A 171 -3.99 20.58 11.11
C GLU A 171 -4.63 20.70 9.72
N TYR A 172 -5.83 21.29 9.65
CA TYR A 172 -6.61 21.45 8.42
C TYR A 172 -6.62 22.91 7.97
N LEU A 173 -7.12 23.81 8.81
CA LEU A 173 -7.46 25.16 8.39
C LEU A 173 -6.21 26.02 8.21
N LEU A 174 -6.09 26.60 7.01
CA LEU A 174 -5.11 27.64 6.71
C LEU A 174 -5.80 29.00 6.89
N GLU A 175 -5.14 29.93 7.56
CA GLU A 175 -5.67 31.26 7.87
C GLU A 175 -4.97 32.34 7.03
N ASP A 176 -3.66 32.44 7.19
CA ASP A 176 -2.85 33.59 6.77
C ASP A 176 -1.97 33.29 5.55
N PHE A 177 -2.13 34.03 4.45
CA PHE A 177 -1.17 34.00 3.37
C PHE A 177 0.09 34.80 3.76
N ARG A 178 1.22 34.11 3.90
CA ARG A 178 2.51 34.69 4.36
C ARG A 178 3.60 34.52 3.29
N PRO A 179 3.62 35.39 2.27
CA PRO A 179 4.62 35.31 1.19
C PRO A 179 6.05 35.42 1.72
N ASP A 180 6.27 36.22 2.76
CA ASP A 180 7.56 36.39 3.43
C ASP A 180 8.10 35.08 4.02
N LEU A 181 7.24 34.24 4.60
CA LEU A 181 7.63 32.94 5.13
C LEU A 181 7.85 31.91 4.03
N ILE A 182 7.09 31.97 2.93
CA ILE A 182 7.31 31.13 1.75
C ILE A 182 8.68 31.42 1.15
N GLU A 183 9.02 32.69 0.97
CA GLU A 183 10.34 33.14 0.49
C GLU A 183 11.47 32.73 1.44
N MET A 184 11.26 32.85 2.77
CA MET A 184 12.22 32.42 3.78
C MET A 184 12.57 30.93 3.66
N VAL A 185 11.57 30.06 3.46
CA VAL A 185 11.81 28.62 3.26
C VAL A 185 12.46 28.36 1.92
N LEU A 186 11.99 29.01 0.85
CA LEU A 186 12.53 28.88 -0.51
C LEU A 186 14.01 29.32 -0.62
N ASP A 187 14.43 30.27 0.21
CA ASP A 187 15.82 30.69 0.35
C ASP A 187 16.73 29.62 0.98
N LYS A 188 16.17 28.68 1.75
CA LYS A 188 16.93 27.53 2.29
C LYS A 188 17.14 26.41 1.26
N LEU A 189 16.36 26.38 0.18
CA LEU A 189 16.42 25.34 -0.86
C LEU A 189 17.49 25.68 -1.90
N ARG A 190 18.76 25.73 -1.47
CA ARG A 190 19.91 26.09 -2.30
C ARG A 190 20.98 24.99 -2.30
N PRO A 191 21.80 24.87 -3.37
CA PRO A 191 22.83 23.83 -3.47
C PRO A 191 23.81 23.83 -2.28
N GLU A 192 24.18 24.99 -1.76
CA GLU A 192 25.07 25.13 -0.61
C GLU A 192 24.52 24.59 0.71
N ASN A 193 23.20 24.39 0.80
CA ASN A 193 22.50 23.90 1.98
C ASN A 193 22.00 22.45 1.81
N MET A 194 22.35 21.75 0.73
CA MET A 194 21.78 20.44 0.44
C MET A 194 22.62 19.26 0.94
N ARG A 195 21.97 18.11 1.10
CA ARG A 195 22.53 16.78 1.26
C ARG A 195 21.92 15.86 0.21
N VAL A 196 22.74 15.00 -0.38
CA VAL A 196 22.31 14.08 -1.44
C VAL A 196 22.63 12.66 -1.02
N ALA A 197 21.68 11.73 -1.13
CA ALA A 197 21.93 10.30 -0.98
C ALA A 197 21.37 9.53 -2.18
N VAL A 198 22.20 8.68 -2.78
CA VAL A 198 21.81 7.74 -3.83
C VAL A 198 21.86 6.34 -3.26
N VAL A 199 20.75 5.62 -3.37
CA VAL A 199 20.62 4.23 -2.95
C VAL A 199 20.61 3.37 -4.21
N SER A 200 21.56 2.44 -4.35
CA SER A 200 21.64 1.54 -5.50
C SER A 200 22.52 0.33 -5.22
N LYS A 201 22.14 -0.84 -5.76
CA LYS A 201 22.99 -2.05 -5.75
C LYS A 201 24.30 -1.87 -6.50
N SER A 202 24.39 -0.93 -7.43
CA SER A 202 25.63 -0.63 -8.17
C SER A 202 26.82 -0.23 -7.28
N PHE A 203 26.58 0.21 -6.04
CA PHE A 203 27.64 0.57 -5.09
C PHE A 203 28.18 -0.62 -4.27
N GLU A 204 27.68 -1.83 -4.48
CA GLU A 204 28.18 -3.03 -3.82
C GLU A 204 29.67 -3.24 -4.15
N GLY A 205 30.49 -3.48 -3.11
CA GLY A 205 31.96 -3.54 -3.24
C GLY A 205 32.67 -2.19 -3.42
N GLN A 206 31.94 -1.07 -3.50
CA GLN A 206 32.49 0.29 -3.70
C GLN A 206 32.35 1.21 -2.47
N THR A 207 31.93 0.65 -1.33
CA THR A 207 31.69 1.37 -0.07
C THR A 207 32.79 1.12 0.95
N ASP A 208 33.02 2.10 1.84
CA ASP A 208 34.12 2.09 2.81
C ASP A 208 33.67 2.32 4.26
N LYS A 209 32.37 2.52 4.49
CA LYS A 209 31.76 2.68 5.82
C LYS A 209 30.61 1.71 6.04
N THR A 210 30.39 1.41 7.31
CA THR A 210 29.31 0.56 7.79
C THR A 210 28.61 1.28 8.94
N GLU A 211 27.30 1.48 8.82
CA GLU A 211 26.48 2.03 9.90
C GLU A 211 26.33 0.99 11.02
N GLU A 212 26.55 1.40 12.27
CA GLU A 212 26.82 0.49 13.39
C GLU A 212 25.61 -0.36 13.83
N TRP A 213 24.38 0.16 13.70
CA TRP A 213 23.19 -0.51 14.23
C TRP A 213 22.55 -1.48 13.23
N TYR A 214 22.53 -1.13 11.95
CA TYR A 214 21.90 -1.91 10.88
C TYR A 214 22.91 -2.60 9.98
N GLY A 215 24.20 -2.30 10.08
CA GLY A 215 25.23 -2.81 9.18
C GLY A 215 25.09 -2.26 7.75
N THR A 216 24.48 -1.08 7.59
CA THR A 216 24.25 -0.50 6.26
C THR A 216 25.57 -0.10 5.63
N GLN A 217 25.90 -0.66 4.48
CA GLN A 217 27.10 -0.33 3.72
C GLN A 217 26.92 0.99 2.96
N TYR A 218 27.82 1.95 3.17
CA TYR A 218 27.75 3.26 2.52
C TYR A 218 29.12 3.90 2.28
N LYS A 219 29.15 4.92 1.42
CA LYS A 219 30.31 5.80 1.19
C LYS A 219 29.85 7.24 1.31
N GLN A 220 30.71 8.09 1.87
CA GLN A 220 30.46 9.52 2.00
C GLN A 220 31.52 10.29 1.22
N GLU A 221 31.08 11.22 0.39
CA GLU A 221 31.92 12.08 -0.44
C GLU A 221 31.47 13.54 -0.28
N ALA A 222 32.41 14.49 -0.35
CA ALA A 222 32.06 15.90 -0.45
C ALA A 222 31.52 16.19 -1.84
N LEU A 223 30.47 17.01 -1.94
CA LEU A 223 29.98 17.49 -3.24
C LEU A 223 31.03 18.43 -3.87
N PRO A 224 31.49 18.17 -5.11
CA PRO A 224 32.50 19.01 -5.74
C PRO A 224 32.04 20.46 -5.86
N GLU A 225 32.94 21.42 -5.60
CA GLU A 225 32.62 22.84 -5.79
C GLU A 225 32.29 23.16 -7.25
N GLU A 226 32.88 22.42 -8.20
CA GLU A 226 32.62 22.55 -9.63
C GLU A 226 31.18 22.17 -9.98
N THR A 227 30.61 21.12 -9.37
CA THR A 227 29.20 20.74 -9.59
C THR A 227 28.24 21.78 -8.98
N ILE A 228 28.62 22.40 -7.86
CA ILE A 228 27.80 23.42 -7.19
C ILE A 228 27.87 24.78 -7.94
N LYS A 229 29.09 25.27 -8.21
CA LYS A 229 29.37 26.64 -8.73
C LYS A 229 29.64 26.69 -10.24
N GLY A 230 29.92 25.57 -10.88
CA GLY A 230 30.44 25.45 -12.25
C GLY A 230 31.97 25.51 -12.33
N GLU A 231 32.56 25.04 -13.44
CA GLU A 231 33.98 25.25 -13.73
C GLU A 231 34.30 26.75 -13.85
N LYS A 232 35.45 27.17 -13.31
CA LYS A 232 36.11 28.40 -13.75
C LYS A 232 36.79 28.09 -15.08
N GLY A 233 36.14 28.40 -16.20
CA GLY A 233 36.74 28.20 -17.53
C GLY A 233 38.14 28.84 -17.63
N PRO A 234 39.07 28.26 -18.41
CA PRO A 234 40.41 28.82 -18.57
C PRO A 234 40.34 30.23 -19.15
N GLN A 235 41.09 31.16 -18.56
CA GLN A 235 41.28 32.49 -19.11
C GLN A 235 41.96 32.34 -20.49
N GLY A 236 41.26 32.73 -21.56
CA GLY A 236 41.82 32.70 -22.91
C GLY A 236 43.13 33.51 -22.99
N PRO A 237 44.12 33.10 -23.78
CA PRO A 237 45.38 33.83 -23.90
C PRO A 237 45.13 35.24 -24.45
N ALA A 238 45.84 36.23 -23.92
CA ALA A 238 45.84 37.58 -24.48
C ALA A 238 46.30 37.54 -25.94
N GLY A 239 45.49 38.08 -26.85
CA GLY A 239 45.75 38.04 -28.29
C GLY A 239 47.09 38.70 -28.66
N ARG A 240 47.83 38.06 -29.56
CA ARG A 240 48.94 38.68 -30.29
C ARG A 240 48.52 38.83 -31.74
N ASP A 241 48.03 40.00 -32.11
CA ASP A 241 47.96 40.38 -33.52
C ASP A 241 48.84 41.60 -33.76
N GLY A 242 49.90 41.40 -34.56
CA GLY A 242 50.67 42.48 -35.16
C GLY A 242 52.13 42.13 -35.37
N ILE A 243 52.52 41.92 -36.63
CA ILE A 243 53.92 41.91 -37.08
C ILE A 243 54.56 43.25 -36.68
N GLN A 244 55.62 43.19 -35.87
CA GLN A 244 56.37 44.34 -35.39
C GLN A 244 57.15 44.96 -36.56
N GLY A 245 56.72 46.14 -37.02
CA GLY A 245 57.61 47.10 -37.68
C GLY A 245 58.59 47.70 -36.67
N PRO A 246 59.79 48.14 -37.09
CA PRO A 246 60.86 48.51 -36.18
C PRO A 246 60.53 49.85 -35.52
N VAL A 247 60.71 49.92 -34.20
CA VAL A 247 60.65 51.13 -33.35
C VAL A 247 59.22 51.58 -32.96
N GLY A 248 58.71 51.09 -31.82
CA GLY A 248 57.51 51.62 -31.16
C GLY A 248 57.23 50.98 -29.80
N LEU A 249 56.90 51.80 -28.78
CA LEU A 249 56.61 51.43 -27.38
C LEU A 249 55.31 50.56 -27.25
N PRO A 250 55.16 49.73 -26.20
CA PRO A 250 53.97 48.88 -26.04
C PRO A 250 52.70 49.71 -25.76
N GLY A 251 51.63 49.44 -26.52
CA GLY A 251 50.29 49.98 -26.27
C GLY A 251 49.51 49.19 -25.20
N PRO A 252 48.36 49.72 -24.72
CA PRO A 252 47.60 49.15 -23.62
C PRO A 252 46.87 47.85 -24.00
N ALA A 253 46.68 46.96 -23.02
CA ALA A 253 46.01 45.67 -23.18
C ALA A 253 44.54 45.83 -23.65
N GLY A 254 44.16 45.09 -24.70
CA GLY A 254 42.78 45.02 -25.19
C GLY A 254 41.84 44.20 -24.29
N PRO A 255 40.51 44.33 -24.48
CA PRO A 255 39.52 43.63 -23.65
C PRO A 255 39.56 42.11 -23.86
N GLN A 256 39.37 41.37 -22.76
CA GLN A 256 39.26 39.91 -22.73
C GLN A 256 38.05 39.41 -23.51
N GLY A 257 38.23 38.32 -24.28
CA GLY A 257 37.15 37.65 -25.00
C GLY A 257 36.18 36.92 -24.06
N PRO A 258 34.95 36.63 -24.51
CA PRO A 258 33.94 35.95 -23.70
C PRO A 258 34.36 34.50 -23.37
N PRO A 259 33.90 33.94 -22.24
CA PRO A 259 34.08 32.52 -21.92
C PRO A 259 33.45 31.64 -23.01
N GLY A 260 34.11 30.53 -23.37
CA GLY A 260 33.60 29.55 -24.34
C GLY A 260 32.34 28.81 -23.86
N GLU A 261 31.49 28.41 -24.81
CA GLU A 261 30.14 27.84 -24.64
C GLU A 261 30.06 26.37 -24.16
N ASP A 262 31.14 25.76 -23.69
CA ASP A 262 31.15 24.34 -23.30
C ASP A 262 31.22 24.11 -21.77
N GLY A 263 30.35 24.77 -20.99
CA GLY A 263 30.36 24.69 -19.51
C GLY A 263 28.99 24.89 -18.83
N ASP A 264 27.97 24.14 -19.26
CA ASP A 264 26.56 24.61 -19.22
C ASP A 264 25.63 24.03 -18.13
N LYS A 265 26.10 23.27 -17.13
CA LYS A 265 25.21 22.76 -16.05
C LYS A 265 25.69 23.16 -14.66
N LYS A 266 25.18 24.28 -14.14
CA LYS A 266 25.54 24.83 -12.83
C LYS A 266 24.34 24.81 -11.89
N TRP A 267 24.36 24.03 -10.81
CA TRP A 267 23.22 23.99 -9.87
C TRP A 267 22.91 25.36 -9.24
N GLN A 268 23.93 26.18 -8.95
CA GLN A 268 23.74 27.50 -8.34
C GLN A 268 23.13 28.54 -9.30
N ASN A 269 23.33 28.39 -10.61
CA ASN A 269 22.87 29.30 -11.65
C ASN A 269 21.93 28.60 -12.64
N ALA A 270 21.12 27.66 -12.13
CA ALA A 270 20.14 26.96 -12.94
C ALA A 270 19.19 27.97 -13.61
N ASP A 271 19.12 27.92 -14.93
CA ASP A 271 18.32 28.81 -15.76
C ASP A 271 16.84 28.40 -15.76
N ILE A 272 15.97 29.27 -16.30
CA ILE A 272 14.54 28.97 -16.38
C ILE A 272 14.30 28.01 -17.54
N ASN A 273 13.89 26.78 -17.22
CA ASN A 273 13.45 25.81 -18.21
C ASN A 273 11.98 26.03 -18.58
N GLY A 274 11.72 26.33 -19.87
CA GLY A 274 10.38 26.61 -20.39
C GLY A 274 9.37 25.45 -20.31
N LYS A 275 9.83 24.24 -19.97
CA LYS A 275 8.97 23.08 -19.67
C LYS A 275 8.24 23.21 -18.35
N PHE A 276 8.84 23.90 -17.37
CA PHE A 276 8.26 24.06 -16.05
C PHE A 276 7.22 25.17 -16.00
N LYS A 277 6.04 24.82 -15.53
CA LYS A 277 4.92 25.74 -15.34
C LYS A 277 4.37 25.56 -13.92
N LEU A 278 3.80 26.63 -13.39
CA LEU A 278 2.97 26.51 -12.21
C LEU A 278 1.72 25.68 -12.55
N PRO A 279 1.11 25.00 -11.57
CA PRO A 279 -0.15 24.28 -11.78
C PRO A 279 -1.22 25.20 -12.37
N MET A 280 -2.14 24.60 -13.12
CA MET A 280 -3.38 25.28 -13.48
C MET A 280 -4.38 25.16 -12.33
N LYS A 281 -5.38 26.05 -12.30
CA LYS A 281 -6.48 25.96 -11.34
C LYS A 281 -7.15 24.58 -11.41
N ASN A 282 -7.41 23.99 -10.25
CA ASN A 282 -7.93 22.62 -10.20
C ASN A 282 -9.43 22.57 -10.53
N GLU A 283 -9.76 22.00 -11.69
CA GLU A 283 -11.14 21.87 -12.17
C GLU A 283 -11.94 20.78 -11.44
N PHE A 284 -11.33 19.96 -10.60
CA PHE A 284 -12.01 18.91 -9.83
C PHE A 284 -12.52 19.35 -8.46
N ILE A 285 -12.20 20.57 -8.01
CA ILE A 285 -12.69 21.07 -6.71
C ILE A 285 -14.22 20.97 -6.66
N PRO A 286 -14.79 20.22 -5.70
CA PRO A 286 -16.23 20.03 -5.63
C PRO A 286 -16.93 21.34 -5.25
N THR A 287 -18.05 21.61 -5.90
CA THR A 287 -18.88 22.79 -5.64
C THR A 287 -20.30 22.43 -5.22
N ASN A 288 -20.78 21.24 -5.62
CA ASN A 288 -22.07 20.72 -5.18
C ASN A 288 -21.91 19.78 -3.96
N PHE A 289 -22.44 20.21 -2.82
CA PHE A 289 -22.47 19.43 -1.58
C PHE A 289 -23.90 19.12 -1.12
N GLU A 290 -24.89 19.20 -2.02
CA GLU A 290 -26.26 18.83 -1.73
C GLU A 290 -26.36 17.37 -1.30
N ILE A 291 -27.07 17.13 -0.19
CA ILE A 291 -27.41 15.78 0.27
C ILE A 291 -28.76 15.44 -0.33
N TYR A 292 -28.79 14.46 -1.24
CA TYR A 292 -30.02 14.05 -1.89
C TYR A 292 -30.99 13.49 -0.85
N PRO A 293 -32.29 13.87 -0.90
CA PRO A 293 -33.30 13.27 -0.05
C PRO A 293 -33.32 11.75 -0.21
N LEU A 294 -33.57 11.04 0.89
CA LEU A 294 -33.70 9.59 0.85
C LEU A 294 -34.90 9.22 -0.02
N GLU A 295 -34.69 8.34 -1.00
CA GLU A 295 -35.76 7.86 -1.87
C GLU A 295 -36.83 7.11 -1.05
N LYS A 296 -38.10 7.19 -1.50
CA LYS A 296 -39.19 6.45 -0.85
C LYS A 296 -38.87 4.96 -0.90
N ASP A 297 -39.03 4.28 0.23
CA ASP A 297 -38.76 2.85 0.41
C ASP A 297 -37.30 2.42 0.15
N ALA A 298 -36.32 3.32 0.39
CA ALA A 298 -34.91 2.99 0.30
C ALA A 298 -34.53 1.81 1.25
N PRO A 299 -33.90 0.74 0.73
CA PRO A 299 -33.59 -0.44 1.53
C PRO A 299 -32.43 -0.18 2.51
N SER A 300 -32.47 -0.84 3.67
CA SER A 300 -31.44 -0.73 4.71
C SER A 300 -30.12 -1.43 4.38
N SER A 301 -30.12 -2.26 3.33
CA SER A 301 -28.98 -3.00 2.79
C SER A 301 -28.97 -2.88 1.26
N PRO A 302 -27.83 -3.16 0.59
CA PRO A 302 -27.76 -3.09 -0.86
C PRO A 302 -28.82 -3.97 -1.53
N SER A 303 -29.52 -3.39 -2.51
CA SER A 303 -30.47 -4.11 -3.36
C SER A 303 -29.90 -4.30 -4.75
N LEU A 304 -30.25 -5.42 -5.39
CA LEU A 304 -29.91 -5.68 -6.77
C LEU A 304 -30.85 -4.88 -7.67
N ILE A 305 -30.32 -3.90 -8.40
CA ILE A 305 -31.11 -2.96 -9.21
C ILE A 305 -30.97 -3.18 -10.72
N LYS A 306 -29.96 -3.96 -11.15
CA LYS A 306 -29.76 -4.40 -12.54
C LYS A 306 -29.09 -5.77 -12.52
N ASP A 307 -29.64 -6.73 -13.25
CA ASP A 307 -29.10 -8.09 -13.38
C ASP A 307 -29.24 -8.54 -14.83
N THR A 308 -28.13 -8.51 -15.56
CA THR A 308 -28.07 -8.81 -16.99
C THR A 308 -26.87 -9.72 -17.25
N ALA A 309 -26.75 -10.26 -18.47
CA ALA A 309 -25.57 -11.03 -18.85
C ALA A 309 -24.26 -10.20 -18.73
N MET A 310 -24.33 -8.88 -18.99
CA MET A 310 -23.17 -7.98 -18.95
C MET A 310 -22.84 -7.54 -17.52
N SER A 311 -23.85 -7.16 -16.74
CA SER A 311 -23.63 -6.51 -15.45
C SER A 311 -24.64 -6.90 -14.37
N LYS A 312 -24.13 -6.91 -13.13
CA LYS A 312 -24.88 -7.14 -11.90
C LYS A 312 -24.62 -5.97 -10.93
N VAL A 313 -25.64 -5.17 -10.64
CA VAL A 313 -25.48 -3.88 -9.94
C VAL A 313 -26.20 -3.88 -8.61
N TRP A 314 -25.43 -3.79 -7.54
CA TRP A 314 -25.90 -3.57 -6.19
C TRP A 314 -25.89 -2.07 -5.87
N PHE A 315 -26.98 -1.58 -5.27
CA PHE A 315 -27.13 -0.17 -4.92
C PHE A 315 -27.66 0.01 -3.50
N LYS A 316 -27.11 1.01 -2.80
CA LYS A 316 -27.63 1.53 -1.53
C LYS A 316 -27.43 3.04 -1.49
N GLN A 317 -28.48 3.80 -1.23
CA GLN A 317 -28.34 5.21 -0.88
C GLN A 317 -27.85 5.33 0.57
N ASP A 318 -26.95 6.27 0.86
CA ASP A 318 -26.50 6.50 2.23
C ASP A 318 -27.66 6.99 3.13
N ASP A 319 -27.89 6.27 4.21
CA ASP A 319 -28.92 6.50 5.22
C ASP A 319 -28.32 6.81 6.61
N LYS A 320 -26.99 6.95 6.70
CA LYS A 320 -26.26 6.98 7.98
C LYS A 320 -25.31 8.15 8.14
N PHE A 321 -24.52 8.47 7.11
CA PHE A 321 -23.41 9.42 7.26
C PHE A 321 -23.76 10.82 6.75
N PHE A 322 -24.64 10.92 5.75
CA PHE A 322 -25.14 12.18 5.18
C PHE A 322 -24.01 13.14 4.80
N LEU A 323 -22.93 12.58 4.25
CA LEU A 323 -21.83 13.33 3.65
C LEU A 323 -22.02 13.38 2.13
N PRO A 324 -21.54 14.44 1.46
CA PRO A 324 -21.64 14.58 0.00
C PRO A 324 -20.62 13.67 -0.70
N LYS A 325 -20.65 12.37 -0.41
CA LYS A 325 -19.67 11.37 -0.82
C LYS A 325 -20.35 10.09 -1.29
N ALA A 326 -19.69 9.40 -2.21
CA ALA A 326 -20.08 8.06 -2.63
C ALA A 326 -18.86 7.13 -2.85
N CYS A 327 -19.12 5.84 -2.84
CA CYS A 327 -18.18 4.76 -3.16
C CYS A 327 -18.73 3.96 -4.34
N LEU A 328 -17.99 3.92 -5.43
CA LEU A 328 -18.33 3.20 -6.67
C LEU A 328 -17.31 2.08 -6.85
N ASN A 329 -17.70 0.83 -6.63
CA ASN A 329 -16.82 -0.33 -6.82
C ASN A 329 -17.31 -1.15 -8.01
N PHE A 330 -16.37 -1.64 -8.82
CA PHE A 330 -16.61 -2.45 -10.01
C PHE A 330 -15.59 -3.59 -10.05
N GLU A 331 -16.05 -4.82 -10.23
CA GLU A 331 -15.24 -6.00 -10.49
C GLU A 331 -15.51 -6.47 -11.93
N PHE A 332 -14.52 -6.34 -12.81
CA PHE A 332 -14.56 -6.75 -14.21
C PHE A 332 -13.95 -8.14 -14.36
N PHE A 333 -14.79 -9.15 -14.56
CA PHE A 333 -14.35 -10.53 -14.73
C PHE A 333 -13.86 -10.77 -16.14
N SER A 334 -12.67 -11.36 -16.26
CA SER A 334 -12.15 -11.88 -17.53
C SER A 334 -11.26 -13.10 -17.25
N PRO A 335 -11.51 -14.25 -17.90
CA PRO A 335 -10.66 -15.43 -17.72
C PRO A 335 -9.22 -15.19 -18.19
N PHE A 336 -9.02 -14.23 -19.10
CA PHE A 336 -7.71 -13.87 -19.62
C PHE A 336 -6.85 -13.10 -18.62
N ALA A 337 -7.37 -12.63 -17.49
CA ALA A 337 -6.57 -11.88 -16.51
C ALA A 337 -5.55 -12.76 -15.74
N TYR A 338 -5.75 -14.09 -15.71
CA TYR A 338 -4.95 -14.99 -14.87
C TYR A 338 -4.77 -16.41 -15.44
N VAL A 339 -5.14 -16.65 -16.72
CA VAL A 339 -5.13 -18.00 -17.32
C VAL A 339 -3.78 -18.70 -17.27
N ASP A 340 -2.68 -17.94 -17.36
CA ASP A 340 -1.31 -18.40 -17.21
C ASP A 340 -0.42 -17.26 -16.62
N PRO A 341 0.84 -17.54 -16.25
CA PRO A 341 1.74 -16.51 -15.72
C PRO A 341 1.96 -15.31 -16.68
N LEU A 342 2.03 -15.57 -17.99
CA LEU A 342 2.24 -14.54 -19.01
C LEU A 342 1.09 -13.53 -19.04
N HIS A 343 -0.14 -14.01 -19.05
CA HIS A 343 -1.36 -13.20 -19.01
C HIS A 343 -1.51 -12.47 -17.68
N CYS A 344 -1.14 -13.09 -16.56
CA CYS A 344 -1.11 -12.41 -15.26
C CYS A 344 -0.14 -11.22 -15.27
N ASN A 345 1.04 -11.37 -15.88
CA ASN A 345 1.99 -10.28 -16.05
C ASN A 345 1.46 -9.19 -16.99
N MET A 346 0.85 -9.56 -18.12
CA MET A 346 0.26 -8.60 -19.05
C MET A 346 -0.90 -7.82 -18.42
N ALA A 347 -1.75 -8.46 -17.61
CA ALA A 347 -2.81 -7.80 -16.84
C ALA A 347 -2.22 -6.78 -15.85
N TYR A 348 -1.19 -7.16 -15.10
CA TYR A 348 -0.50 -6.27 -14.18
C TYR A 348 0.10 -5.06 -14.92
N LEU A 349 0.89 -5.31 -15.97
CA LEU A 349 1.57 -4.26 -16.73
C LEU A 349 0.57 -3.31 -17.40
N TYR A 350 -0.52 -3.81 -17.97
CA TYR A 350 -1.60 -2.98 -18.50
C TYR A 350 -2.15 -2.01 -17.45
N LEU A 351 -2.47 -2.51 -16.24
CA LEU A 351 -3.04 -1.67 -15.18
C LEU A 351 -2.03 -0.66 -14.62
N GLU A 352 -0.75 -1.03 -14.48
CA GLU A 352 0.29 -0.10 -14.06
C GLU A 352 0.55 0.99 -15.10
N LEU A 353 0.64 0.63 -16.38
CA LEU A 353 0.79 1.59 -17.49
C LEU A 353 -0.43 2.51 -17.61
N LEU A 354 -1.62 1.96 -17.43
CA LEU A 354 -2.85 2.74 -17.44
C LEU A 354 -2.86 3.76 -16.28
N LYS A 355 -2.54 3.33 -15.06
CA LYS A 355 -2.43 4.22 -13.89
C LYS A 355 -1.38 5.30 -14.11
N ASP A 356 -0.20 4.92 -14.58
CA ASP A 356 0.88 5.87 -14.91
C ASP A 356 0.44 6.92 -15.93
N SER A 357 -0.30 6.51 -16.97
CA SER A 357 -0.83 7.43 -17.98
C SER A 357 -1.99 8.33 -17.50
N LEU A 358 -2.73 7.88 -16.49
CA LEU A 358 -3.85 8.63 -15.90
C LEU A 358 -3.37 9.60 -14.83
N ASN A 359 -2.18 9.40 -14.28
CA ASN A 359 -1.66 10.11 -13.12
C ASN A 359 -1.77 11.63 -13.27
N GLU A 360 -1.30 12.20 -14.38
CA GLU A 360 -1.32 13.66 -14.58
C GLU A 360 -2.75 14.23 -14.56
N TYR A 361 -3.74 13.49 -15.04
CA TYR A 361 -5.15 13.90 -15.04
C TYR A 361 -5.83 13.65 -13.70
N ALA A 362 -5.62 12.46 -13.14
CA ALA A 362 -6.27 12.02 -11.91
C ALA A 362 -5.71 12.73 -10.67
N TYR A 363 -4.46 13.22 -10.70
CA TYR A 363 -3.85 13.95 -9.59
C TYR A 363 -4.66 15.18 -9.16
N ALA A 364 -5.21 15.94 -10.11
CA ALA A 364 -6.09 17.06 -9.81
C ALA A 364 -7.37 16.59 -9.08
N ALA A 365 -7.95 15.47 -9.52
CA ALA A 365 -9.08 14.85 -8.85
C ALA A 365 -8.74 14.38 -7.42
N GLU A 366 -7.53 13.85 -7.22
CA GLU A 366 -7.05 13.42 -5.92
C GLU A 366 -6.89 14.57 -4.93
N LEU A 367 -6.29 15.69 -5.35
CA LEU A 367 -6.22 16.90 -4.54
C LEU A 367 -7.61 17.43 -4.15
N ALA A 368 -8.59 17.26 -5.04
CA ALA A 368 -9.99 17.66 -4.81
C ALA A 368 -10.80 16.67 -3.96
N GLY A 369 -10.18 15.61 -3.46
CA GLY A 369 -10.78 14.63 -2.57
C GLY A 369 -11.59 13.53 -3.24
N LEU A 370 -11.29 13.28 -4.51
CA LEU A 370 -11.57 12.00 -5.15
C LEU A 370 -10.39 11.05 -4.93
N SER A 371 -10.63 9.77 -5.12
CA SER A 371 -9.59 8.74 -5.10
C SER A 371 -10.06 7.61 -5.99
N TYR A 372 -9.12 6.99 -6.70
CA TYR A 372 -9.40 5.79 -7.44
C TYR A 372 -8.37 4.70 -7.14
N ASP A 373 -8.75 3.47 -7.38
CA ASP A 373 -7.91 2.30 -7.17
C ASP A 373 -8.17 1.29 -8.28
N LEU A 374 -7.10 0.87 -8.96
CA LEU A 374 -7.11 -0.13 -10.03
C LEU A 374 -6.18 -1.27 -9.64
N GLN A 375 -6.76 -2.47 -9.46
CA GLN A 375 -6.07 -3.65 -8.95
C GLN A 375 -6.49 -4.91 -9.70
N ASN A 376 -5.64 -5.92 -9.70
CA ASN A 376 -6.04 -7.29 -10.01
C ASN A 376 -6.43 -7.94 -8.66
N THR A 377 -7.59 -8.59 -8.53
CA THR A 377 -8.07 -9.13 -7.23
C THR A 377 -8.03 -10.64 -7.16
N ILE A 378 -7.47 -11.23 -6.10
CA ILE A 378 -7.89 -12.58 -5.68
C ILE A 378 -9.21 -12.35 -4.97
N TYR A 379 -10.24 -13.16 -5.22
CA TYR A 379 -11.57 -13.09 -4.60
C TYR A 379 -11.52 -12.47 -3.21
N GLY A 380 -11.93 -11.20 -3.16
CA GLY A 380 -11.40 -10.33 -2.12
C GLY A 380 -11.87 -10.70 -0.72
N ILE A 381 -11.01 -10.41 0.25
CA ILE A 381 -11.47 -9.92 1.55
C ILE A 381 -10.99 -8.47 1.62
N ARG A 382 -11.84 -7.55 1.17
CA ARG A 382 -11.75 -6.14 1.58
C ARG A 382 -12.87 -5.90 2.58
N TYR A 383 -12.46 -5.79 3.85
CA TYR A 383 -13.20 -5.36 5.03
C TYR A 383 -14.21 -6.34 5.66
N LEU A 384 -13.70 -7.39 6.32
CA LEU A 384 -14.16 -7.82 7.63
C LEU A 384 -12.90 -8.10 8.47
N TYR A 385 -12.90 -7.67 9.73
CA TYR A 385 -11.73 -7.61 10.61
C TYR A 385 -11.29 -9.00 11.11
N ALA A 386 -10.76 -9.84 10.21
CA ALA A 386 -10.24 -11.16 10.52
C ALA A 386 -8.73 -11.31 10.25
N ASP A 387 -8.08 -10.32 9.60
CA ASP A 387 -6.65 -10.38 9.28
C ASP A 387 -5.81 -9.28 9.94
N PRO A 388 -5.07 -9.61 11.01
CA PRO A 388 -4.05 -8.74 11.59
C PRO A 388 -2.80 -8.57 10.73
N LEU A 389 -2.57 -9.39 9.70
CA LEU A 389 -1.60 -9.06 8.65
C LEU A 389 -2.08 -7.81 7.92
N HIS A 390 -3.30 -7.73 7.38
CA HIS A 390 -3.76 -6.48 6.78
C HIS A 390 -3.82 -5.33 7.79
N CYS A 391 -4.16 -5.53 9.07
CA CYS A 391 -4.10 -4.43 10.04
C CYS A 391 -2.66 -3.97 10.32
N ASN A 392 -1.70 -4.88 10.53
CA ASN A 392 -0.33 -4.52 10.92
C ASN A 392 0.61 -4.30 9.73
N MET A 393 0.42 -4.96 8.60
CA MET A 393 1.06 -4.63 7.33
C MET A 393 0.48 -3.36 6.77
N THR A 394 -0.83 -3.21 6.63
CA THR A 394 -1.35 -1.89 6.23
C THR A 394 -1.01 -0.86 7.29
N TYR A 395 -0.90 -1.16 8.59
CA TYR A 395 -0.46 -0.16 9.57
C TYR A 395 1.04 0.11 9.54
N LEU A 396 1.92 -0.88 9.27
CA LEU A 396 3.40 -0.83 9.30
C LEU A 396 4.02 -0.58 7.92
N PHE A 397 3.50 -1.18 6.84
CA PHE A 397 3.69 -0.69 5.47
C PHE A 397 3.07 0.69 5.35
N LEU A 398 1.82 1.00 5.75
CA LEU A 398 1.46 2.42 5.84
C LEU A 398 2.21 3.14 6.97
N LYS A 399 2.92 2.54 7.93
CA LYS A 399 3.71 3.36 8.88
C LYS A 399 5.04 3.73 8.29
N LEU A 400 5.68 2.82 7.55
CA LEU A 400 6.96 2.98 6.88
C LEU A 400 6.78 3.72 5.56
N LEU A 401 5.75 3.38 4.78
CA LEU A 401 5.27 4.14 3.63
C LEU A 401 4.57 5.44 4.06
N LYS A 402 3.84 5.55 5.19
CA LYS A 402 3.52 6.87 5.79
C LYS A 402 4.57 7.33 6.80
N ASP A 403 5.81 6.86 6.77
CA ASP A 403 6.94 7.56 7.43
C ASP A 403 7.85 8.08 6.32
N ASP A 404 7.87 7.41 5.17
CA ASP A 404 8.53 7.79 3.92
C ASP A 404 7.67 8.71 3.03
N LEU A 405 6.34 8.50 2.97
CA LEU A 405 5.33 9.34 2.30
C LEU A 405 4.43 10.11 3.30
N LYS A 406 4.78 10.16 4.59
CA LYS A 406 3.91 10.73 5.66
C LYS A 406 3.44 12.14 5.34
N GLU A 407 4.32 12.93 4.75
CA GLU A 407 4.13 14.35 4.48
C GLU A 407 3.50 14.60 3.11
N TYR A 408 3.69 13.69 2.15
CA TYR A 408 3.12 13.80 0.80
C TYR A 408 1.71 13.23 0.71
N THR A 409 1.50 12.04 1.28
CA THR A 409 0.14 11.51 1.46
C THR A 409 -0.63 12.33 2.49
N TYR A 410 -0.06 13.33 3.17
CA TYR A 410 -0.81 14.18 4.09
C TYR A 410 -1.88 14.99 3.35
N ALA A 411 -1.53 15.70 2.26
CA ALA A 411 -2.48 16.46 1.45
C ALA A 411 -3.52 15.53 0.80
N ALA A 412 -3.08 14.41 0.25
CA ALA A 412 -3.97 13.42 -0.35
C ALA A 412 -4.83 12.68 0.69
N ARG A 413 -4.36 12.45 1.91
CA ARG A 413 -5.12 11.82 3.01
C ARG A 413 -6.06 12.81 3.68
N LEU A 414 -5.73 14.10 3.69
CA LEU A 414 -6.66 15.19 4.04
C LEU A 414 -7.80 15.26 3.02
N SER A 415 -7.52 15.02 1.73
CA SER A 415 -8.54 14.93 0.68
C SER A 415 -9.27 13.57 0.64
N GLY A 416 -8.78 12.54 1.35
CA GLY A 416 -9.47 11.25 1.55
C GLY A 416 -8.90 10.07 0.76
N LEU A 417 -7.72 10.24 0.15
CA LEU A 417 -6.98 9.22 -0.58
C LEU A 417 -6.60 8.04 0.31
N VAL A 418 -7.11 6.86 -0.06
CA VAL A 418 -6.53 5.55 0.27
C VAL A 418 -6.62 4.72 -1.00
N TYR A 419 -5.63 4.84 -1.88
CA TYR A 419 -5.40 3.77 -2.85
C TYR A 419 -4.54 2.69 -2.19
N THR A 420 -4.60 1.49 -2.74
CA THR A 420 -3.71 0.40 -2.36
C THR A 420 -3.19 -0.13 -3.70
N VAL A 421 -2.13 -0.92 -3.76
CA VAL A 421 -1.84 -1.69 -4.97
C VAL A 421 -1.80 -3.14 -4.54
N ALA A 422 -2.65 -3.96 -5.14
CA ALA A 422 -2.69 -5.39 -4.91
C ALA A 422 -2.85 -6.10 -6.25
N SER A 423 -2.27 -7.28 -6.35
CA SER A 423 -2.41 -8.18 -7.49
C SER A 423 -3.08 -9.48 -7.02
N GLY A 424 -3.95 -10.01 -7.86
CA GLY A 424 -4.69 -11.24 -7.64
C GLY A 424 -5.70 -11.54 -8.76
N MET A 425 -6.29 -12.73 -8.72
CA MET A 425 -6.93 -13.53 -9.78
C MET A 425 -8.27 -13.11 -10.46
N ASN A 426 -8.31 -13.24 -11.79
CA ASN A 426 -9.53 -13.33 -12.65
C ASN A 426 -10.41 -12.09 -12.76
N ALA A 427 -10.09 -10.99 -12.08
CA ALA A 427 -10.84 -9.76 -12.23
C ALA A 427 -9.99 -8.50 -12.03
N VAL A 428 -10.34 -7.47 -12.81
CA VAL A 428 -9.88 -6.10 -12.58
C VAL A 428 -10.86 -5.44 -11.61
N LEU A 429 -10.37 -4.88 -10.51
CA LEU A 429 -11.14 -4.06 -9.58
C LEU A 429 -10.89 -2.59 -9.87
N LEU A 430 -11.97 -1.84 -10.09
CA LEU A 430 -11.98 -0.38 -10.08
C LEU A 430 -12.79 0.09 -8.88
N SER A 431 -12.22 0.98 -8.09
CA SER A 431 -12.95 1.71 -7.05
C SER A 431 -12.76 3.21 -7.25
N VAL A 432 -13.84 3.98 -7.16
CA VAL A 432 -13.82 5.45 -7.15
C VAL A 432 -14.54 5.93 -5.89
N LYS A 433 -13.87 6.72 -5.05
CA LYS A 433 -14.41 7.20 -3.76
C LYS A 433 -14.12 8.68 -3.57
N GLY A 434 -14.95 9.37 -2.81
CA GLY A 434 -14.76 10.79 -2.50
C GLY A 434 -16.04 11.59 -2.63
N TYR A 435 -15.94 12.88 -2.95
CA TYR A 435 -17.08 13.76 -3.16
C TYR A 435 -17.91 13.39 -4.41
N ASN A 436 -19.23 13.23 -4.31
CA ASN A 436 -20.03 12.69 -5.41
C ASN A 436 -20.17 13.63 -6.64
N ASP A 437 -19.94 14.94 -6.48
CA ASP A 437 -20.12 15.98 -7.51
C ASP A 437 -19.45 15.63 -8.85
N LYS A 438 -18.14 15.34 -8.84
CA LYS A 438 -17.32 15.11 -10.05
C LYS A 438 -16.86 13.66 -10.23
N GLN A 439 -17.38 12.72 -9.43
CA GLN A 439 -17.03 11.31 -9.53
C GLN A 439 -17.31 10.70 -10.90
N HIS A 440 -18.46 11.02 -11.47
CA HIS A 440 -18.89 10.50 -12.77
C HIS A 440 -17.95 10.95 -13.91
N ILE A 441 -17.35 12.15 -13.80
CA ILE A 441 -16.37 12.68 -14.76
C ILE A 441 -15.09 11.84 -14.71
N LEU A 442 -14.55 11.62 -13.50
CA LEU A 442 -13.35 10.80 -13.31
C LEU A 442 -13.59 9.35 -13.75
N LEU A 443 -14.71 8.75 -13.34
CA LEU A 443 -15.09 7.39 -13.73
C LEU A 443 -15.15 7.24 -15.26
N LYS A 444 -15.82 8.17 -15.93
CA LYS A 444 -15.91 8.20 -17.40
C LYS A 444 -14.53 8.24 -18.03
N LYS A 445 -13.65 9.13 -17.56
CA LYS A 445 -12.29 9.25 -18.10
C LYS A 445 -11.47 7.98 -17.91
N ILE A 446 -11.56 7.35 -16.74
CA ILE A 446 -10.86 6.08 -16.45
C ILE A 446 -11.32 5.00 -17.42
N VAL A 447 -12.64 4.82 -17.60
CA VAL A 447 -13.18 3.77 -18.47
C VAL A 447 -12.88 4.04 -19.96
N GLU A 448 -12.97 5.30 -20.41
CA GLU A 448 -12.56 5.68 -21.76
C GLU A 448 -11.08 5.36 -22.00
N LYS A 449 -10.21 5.72 -21.05
CA LYS A 449 -8.77 5.44 -21.14
C LYS A 449 -8.47 3.94 -21.06
N MET A 450 -9.22 3.17 -20.28
CA MET A 450 -9.12 1.70 -20.24
C MET A 450 -9.38 1.09 -21.61
N ALA A 451 -10.44 1.53 -22.29
CA ALA A 451 -10.88 0.96 -23.57
C ALA A 451 -10.05 1.42 -24.78
N THR A 452 -9.48 2.62 -24.72
CA THR A 452 -8.72 3.25 -25.81
C THR A 452 -7.22 3.36 -25.51
N PHE A 453 -6.71 2.49 -24.62
CA PHE A 453 -5.37 2.63 -24.08
C PHE A 453 -4.29 2.41 -25.15
N GLU A 454 -3.51 3.46 -25.41
CA GLU A 454 -2.29 3.40 -26.22
C GLU A 454 -1.08 3.36 -25.32
N ILE A 455 -0.24 2.35 -25.52
CA ILE A 455 0.97 2.12 -24.72
C ILE A 455 2.13 2.92 -25.31
N ASP A 456 2.75 3.75 -24.46
CA ASP A 456 4.05 4.33 -24.72
C ASP A 456 5.15 3.27 -24.52
N GLU A 457 5.98 3.07 -25.55
CA GLU A 457 7.02 2.03 -25.57
C GLU A 457 8.07 2.24 -24.47
N ARG A 458 8.48 3.50 -24.26
CA ARG A 458 9.47 3.83 -23.22
C ARG A 458 8.92 3.56 -21.83
N ARG A 459 7.65 3.89 -21.57
CA ARG A 459 6.99 3.60 -20.29
C ARG A 459 6.81 2.11 -20.08
N PHE A 460 6.51 1.34 -21.13
CA PHE A 460 6.44 -0.11 -21.06
C PHE A 460 7.74 -0.74 -20.54
N ASP A 461 8.89 -0.36 -21.11
CA ASP A 461 10.18 -0.91 -20.70
C ASP A 461 10.52 -0.54 -19.26
N ILE A 462 10.32 0.73 -18.87
CA ILE A 462 10.57 1.21 -17.51
C ILE A 462 9.72 0.46 -16.47
N ILE A 463 8.42 0.30 -16.74
CA ILE A 463 7.50 -0.36 -15.80
C ILE A 463 7.74 -1.88 -15.76
N LYS A 464 8.07 -2.50 -16.91
CA LYS A 464 8.44 -3.93 -16.98
C LYS A 464 9.67 -4.20 -16.12
N GLU A 465 10.71 -3.36 -16.25
CA GLU A 465 11.93 -3.47 -15.46
C GLU A 465 11.64 -3.29 -13.96
N ALA A 466 10.86 -2.27 -13.59
CA ALA A 466 10.48 -2.05 -12.20
C ALA A 466 9.67 -3.23 -11.61
N TYR A 467 8.81 -3.85 -12.42
CA TYR A 467 8.05 -5.03 -12.03
C TYR A 467 8.96 -6.26 -11.85
N MET A 468 9.95 -6.46 -12.73
CA MET A 468 10.95 -7.51 -12.59
C MET A 468 11.70 -7.40 -11.25
N ARG A 469 12.17 -6.20 -10.90
CA ARG A 469 12.77 -5.94 -9.59
C ARG A 469 11.80 -6.18 -8.44
N SER A 470 10.55 -5.76 -8.57
CA SER A 470 9.51 -5.99 -7.56
C SER A 470 9.29 -7.49 -7.28
N LEU A 471 9.25 -8.33 -8.33
CA LEU A 471 9.18 -9.79 -8.19
C LEU A 471 10.42 -10.35 -7.48
N ASN A 472 11.63 -9.93 -7.87
CA ASN A 472 12.88 -10.34 -7.22
C ASN A 472 12.97 -9.91 -5.76
N ASN A 473 12.50 -8.70 -5.44
CA ASN A 473 12.54 -8.13 -4.11
C ASN A 473 11.67 -8.88 -3.11
N PHE A 474 10.75 -9.74 -3.58
CA PHE A 474 9.99 -10.62 -2.72
C PHE A 474 10.90 -11.51 -1.85
N ARG A 475 12.10 -11.89 -2.33
CA ARG A 475 13.07 -12.69 -1.54
C ARG A 475 13.55 -12.01 -0.25
N ALA A 476 13.52 -10.67 -0.22
CA ALA A 476 13.95 -9.86 0.92
C ALA A 476 12.80 -9.51 1.88
N GLU A 477 11.58 -10.00 1.61
CA GLU A 477 10.46 -9.89 2.53
C GLU A 477 10.67 -10.76 3.78
N GLN A 478 9.92 -10.44 4.83
CA GLN A 478 10.08 -11.05 6.14
C GLN A 478 9.70 -12.55 6.12
N PRO A 479 10.35 -13.42 6.91
CA PRO A 479 10.06 -14.85 6.97
C PRO A 479 8.58 -15.20 7.20
N HIS A 480 7.87 -14.46 8.06
CA HIS A 480 6.43 -14.70 8.27
C HIS A 480 5.59 -14.38 7.02
N GLN A 481 6.00 -13.41 6.20
CA GLN A 481 5.30 -13.07 4.96
C GLN A 481 5.50 -14.14 3.90
N HIS A 482 6.71 -14.73 3.85
CA HIS A 482 6.98 -15.91 3.02
C HIS A 482 6.11 -17.09 3.43
N ALA A 483 5.98 -17.36 4.74
CA ALA A 483 5.15 -18.46 5.23
C ALA A 483 3.69 -18.33 4.75
N MET A 484 3.14 -17.12 4.86
CA MET A 484 1.79 -16.81 4.38
C MET A 484 1.62 -16.89 2.88
N TYR A 485 2.62 -16.42 2.14
CA TYR A 485 2.64 -16.51 0.70
C TYR A 485 2.60 -17.97 0.23
N TYR A 486 3.46 -18.83 0.77
CA TYR A 486 3.50 -20.24 0.40
C TYR A 486 2.25 -21.00 0.86
N LEU A 487 1.68 -20.70 2.03
CA LEU A 487 0.42 -21.31 2.44
C LEU A 487 -0.72 -20.94 1.47
N ARG A 488 -0.80 -19.68 1.03
CA ARG A 488 -1.77 -19.26 0.01
C ARG A 488 -1.59 -20.03 -1.29
N LEU A 489 -0.33 -20.23 -1.73
CA LEU A 489 -0.03 -21.01 -2.92
C LEU A 489 -0.49 -22.46 -2.76
N LEU A 490 -0.15 -23.13 -1.65
CA LEU A 490 -0.52 -24.52 -1.39
C LEU A 490 -2.03 -24.74 -1.37
N MET A 491 -2.76 -23.85 -0.71
CA MET A 491 -4.19 -24.06 -0.43
C MET A 491 -5.12 -23.59 -1.56
N THR A 492 -4.66 -22.80 -2.52
CA THR A 492 -5.51 -22.29 -3.62
C THR A 492 -5.38 -23.17 -4.86
N GLU A 493 -6.51 -23.55 -5.47
CA GLU A 493 -6.59 -24.41 -6.67
C GLU A 493 -5.59 -24.00 -7.77
N VAL A 494 -5.66 -22.74 -8.23
CA VAL A 494 -4.71 -22.16 -9.19
C VAL A 494 -4.05 -20.96 -8.56
N ALA A 495 -2.72 -20.93 -8.54
CA ALA A 495 -1.95 -19.77 -8.08
C ALA A 495 -0.55 -19.79 -8.69
N TRP A 496 -0.18 -18.71 -9.36
CA TRP A 496 1.14 -18.54 -9.96
C TRP A 496 2.15 -18.04 -8.92
N THR A 497 3.30 -18.70 -8.89
CA THR A 497 4.42 -18.35 -8.04
C THR A 497 5.14 -17.10 -8.55
N LYS A 498 5.95 -16.46 -7.70
CA LYS A 498 6.75 -15.30 -8.10
C LYS A 498 7.81 -15.69 -9.12
N ASP A 499 8.33 -16.91 -9.05
CA ASP A 499 9.31 -17.43 -9.99
C ASP A 499 8.68 -17.72 -11.36
N GLU A 500 7.50 -18.35 -11.40
CA GLU A 500 6.75 -18.55 -12.67
C GLU A 500 6.39 -17.21 -13.32
N LEU A 501 5.95 -16.22 -12.54
CA LEU A 501 5.69 -14.86 -13.04
C LEU A 501 6.97 -14.20 -13.54
N LYS A 502 8.09 -14.38 -12.85
CA LYS A 502 9.37 -13.81 -13.26
C LYS A 502 9.86 -14.41 -14.58
N GLU A 503 9.83 -15.75 -14.70
CA GLU A 503 10.25 -16.47 -15.90
C GLU A 503 9.39 -16.06 -17.12
N ALA A 504 8.06 -16.00 -16.94
CA ALA A 504 7.16 -15.57 -18.00
C ALA A 504 7.20 -14.06 -18.30
N LEU A 505 7.89 -13.24 -17.49
CA LEU A 505 7.95 -11.79 -17.71
C LEU A 505 8.86 -11.46 -18.89
N ASP A 506 9.92 -12.23 -19.13
CA ASP A 506 10.83 -12.04 -20.27
C ASP A 506 10.08 -12.16 -21.60
N ASP A 507 9.12 -13.09 -21.64
CA ASP A 507 8.21 -13.31 -22.76
C ASP A 507 7.18 -12.18 -22.99
N VAL A 508 7.00 -11.25 -22.06
CA VAL A 508 6.09 -10.12 -22.30
C VAL A 508 6.76 -9.12 -23.23
N THR A 509 6.23 -8.99 -24.45
CA THR A 509 6.67 -7.99 -25.44
C THR A 509 5.57 -6.95 -25.68
N LEU A 510 5.94 -5.76 -26.13
CA LEU A 510 4.98 -4.70 -26.45
C LEU A 510 3.90 -5.16 -27.46
N PRO A 511 4.21 -5.90 -28.55
CA PRO A 511 3.19 -6.44 -29.45
C PRO A 511 2.24 -7.43 -28.76
N ARG A 512 2.75 -8.30 -27.87
CA ARG A 512 1.91 -9.24 -27.10
C ARG A 512 0.97 -8.48 -26.17
N LEU A 513 1.46 -7.45 -25.47
CA LEU A 513 0.64 -6.63 -24.59
C LEU A 513 -0.44 -5.85 -25.37
N LYS A 514 -0.09 -5.28 -26.54
CA LYS A 514 -1.05 -4.63 -27.45
C LYS A 514 -2.14 -5.57 -27.93
N ALA A 515 -1.81 -6.83 -28.22
CA ALA A 515 -2.79 -7.86 -28.60
C ALA A 515 -3.64 -8.34 -27.41
N PHE A 516 -3.06 -8.38 -26.22
CA PHE A 516 -3.71 -8.82 -24.99
C PHE A 516 -4.82 -7.88 -24.52
N ILE A 517 -4.65 -6.54 -24.59
CA ILE A 517 -5.65 -5.60 -24.06
C ILE A 517 -7.03 -5.77 -24.73
N PRO A 518 -7.16 -5.80 -26.08
CA PRO A 518 -8.42 -6.10 -26.73
C PRO A 518 -8.97 -7.48 -26.36
N GLN A 519 -8.11 -8.49 -26.18
CA GLN A 519 -8.51 -9.83 -25.76
C GLN A 519 -9.10 -9.83 -24.35
N LEU A 520 -8.43 -9.17 -23.39
CA LEU A 520 -8.86 -9.02 -22.01
C LEU A 520 -10.25 -8.38 -21.94
N LEU A 521 -10.46 -7.30 -22.69
CA LEU A 521 -11.71 -6.52 -22.68
C LEU A 521 -12.80 -7.14 -23.55
N SER A 522 -12.47 -8.00 -24.53
CA SER A 522 -13.43 -8.52 -25.52
C SER A 522 -14.68 -9.17 -24.93
N ARG A 523 -14.54 -9.84 -23.78
CA ARG A 523 -15.66 -10.45 -23.05
C ARG A 523 -15.54 -10.25 -21.55
N LEU A 524 -16.52 -9.57 -20.98
CA LEU A 524 -16.54 -9.22 -19.57
C LEU A 524 -17.87 -9.58 -18.90
N HIS A 525 -17.82 -9.72 -17.58
CA HIS A 525 -18.96 -9.54 -16.71
C HIS A 525 -18.58 -8.47 -15.68
N ILE A 526 -19.51 -7.60 -15.30
CA ILE A 526 -19.23 -6.50 -14.37
C ILE A 526 -20.14 -6.63 -13.15
N GLU A 527 -19.58 -6.91 -11.98
CA GLU A 527 -20.32 -6.84 -10.72
C GLU A 527 -19.96 -5.54 -10.01
N ALA A 528 -20.97 -4.75 -9.64
CA ALA A 528 -20.76 -3.39 -9.12
C ALA A 528 -21.52 -3.14 -7.81
N LEU A 529 -20.94 -2.31 -6.95
CA LEU A 529 -21.59 -1.74 -5.77
C LEU A 529 -21.48 -0.22 -5.81
N LEU A 530 -22.61 0.45 -5.93
CA LEU A 530 -22.72 1.91 -5.86
C LEU A 530 -23.40 2.28 -4.54
N HIS A 531 -22.65 2.91 -3.64
CA HIS A 531 -23.11 3.22 -2.28
C HIS A 531 -22.73 4.64 -1.85
N GLY A 532 -23.70 5.49 -1.50
CA GLY A 532 -23.43 6.84 -1.02
C GLY A 532 -24.54 7.86 -1.28
N ASN A 533 -24.16 9.13 -1.30
CA ASN A 533 -25.02 10.26 -1.68
C ASN A 533 -25.27 10.31 -3.20
N ILE A 534 -26.02 9.34 -3.69
CA ILE A 534 -26.42 9.19 -5.09
C ILE A 534 -27.81 8.55 -5.16
N THR A 535 -28.61 8.92 -6.16
CA THR A 535 -29.94 8.34 -6.40
C THR A 535 -29.85 7.01 -7.14
N LYS A 536 -30.91 6.19 -7.09
CA LYS A 536 -30.96 4.92 -7.84
C LYS A 536 -30.83 5.16 -9.34
N GLN A 537 -31.45 6.22 -9.84
CA GLN A 537 -31.35 6.62 -11.25
C GLN A 537 -29.93 7.01 -11.64
N ALA A 538 -29.23 7.78 -10.79
CA ALA A 538 -27.84 8.15 -11.03
C ALA A 538 -26.93 6.91 -11.03
N ALA A 539 -27.17 5.94 -10.15
CA ALA A 539 -26.43 4.68 -10.12
C ALA A 539 -26.60 3.87 -11.42
N LEU A 540 -27.84 3.74 -11.92
CA LEU A 540 -28.11 3.10 -13.21
C LEU A 540 -27.46 3.86 -14.37
N GLY A 541 -27.52 5.20 -14.36
CA GLY A 541 -26.89 6.04 -15.38
C GLY A 541 -25.37 5.90 -15.41
N MET A 542 -24.71 5.85 -14.26
CA MET A 542 -23.26 5.62 -14.18
C MET A 542 -22.89 4.22 -14.68
N MET A 543 -23.63 3.18 -14.30
CA MET A 543 -23.36 1.83 -14.82
C MET A 543 -23.57 1.75 -16.34
N GLN A 544 -24.65 2.37 -16.85
CA GLN A 544 -24.91 2.40 -18.29
C GLN A 544 -23.80 3.11 -19.03
N MET A 545 -23.29 4.23 -18.49
CA MET A 545 -22.13 4.93 -19.07
C MET A 545 -20.88 4.04 -19.12
N VAL A 546 -20.60 3.26 -18.07
CA VAL A 546 -19.46 2.30 -18.07
C VAL A 546 -19.64 1.25 -19.17
N GLU A 547 -20.83 0.66 -19.28
CA GLU A 547 -21.14 -0.32 -20.34
C GLU A 547 -21.01 0.28 -21.73
N ASP A 548 -21.66 1.43 -21.97
CA ASP A 548 -21.70 2.10 -23.27
C ASP A 548 -20.28 2.44 -23.74
N LYS A 549 -19.42 2.95 -22.86
CA LYS A 549 -18.03 3.28 -23.22
C LYS A 549 -17.17 2.07 -23.52
N LEU A 550 -17.34 0.98 -22.79
CA LEU A 550 -16.65 -0.26 -23.11
C LEU A 550 -17.18 -0.89 -24.41
N ILE A 551 -18.49 -0.84 -24.67
CA ILE A 551 -19.09 -1.35 -25.91
C ILE A 551 -18.64 -0.51 -27.13
N GLU A 552 -18.66 0.81 -26.99
CA GLU A 552 -18.27 1.77 -28.04
C GLU A 552 -16.82 1.57 -28.48
N HIS A 553 -15.89 1.46 -27.52
CA HIS A 553 -14.46 1.52 -27.79
C HIS A 553 -13.74 0.16 -27.76
N ALA A 554 -14.21 -0.80 -26.96
CA ALA A 554 -13.60 -2.13 -26.83
C ALA A 554 -14.50 -3.27 -27.34
N HIS A 555 -15.70 -2.95 -27.85
CA HIS A 555 -16.65 -3.91 -28.43
C HIS A 555 -16.96 -5.11 -27.53
N ILE A 556 -17.06 -4.85 -26.23
CA ILE A 556 -17.20 -5.88 -25.22
C ILE A 556 -18.49 -6.69 -25.42
N LYS A 557 -18.43 -7.99 -25.15
CA LYS A 557 -19.59 -8.90 -25.13
C LYS A 557 -19.73 -9.52 -23.75
N PRO A 558 -20.94 -9.92 -23.33
CA PRO A 558 -21.11 -10.57 -22.03
C PRO A 558 -20.38 -11.93 -22.00
N LEU A 559 -19.79 -12.25 -20.84
CA LEU A 559 -19.34 -13.60 -20.51
C LEU A 559 -20.54 -14.54 -20.35
N LEU A 560 -20.32 -15.84 -20.57
CA LEU A 560 -21.31 -16.85 -20.24
C LEU A 560 -21.31 -17.10 -18.72
N PRO A 561 -22.45 -17.38 -18.09
CA PRO A 561 -22.52 -17.69 -16.66
C PRO A 561 -21.59 -18.85 -16.24
N SER A 562 -21.38 -19.85 -17.11
CA SER A 562 -20.46 -20.97 -16.87
C SER A 562 -18.97 -20.59 -16.84
N GLN A 563 -18.61 -19.41 -17.35
CA GLN A 563 -17.24 -18.90 -17.35
C GLN A 563 -16.90 -18.08 -16.09
N LEU A 564 -17.89 -17.77 -15.25
CA LEU A 564 -17.70 -17.09 -13.96
C LEU A 564 -17.22 -18.08 -12.90
N ILE A 565 -16.11 -18.75 -13.19
CA ILE A 565 -15.52 -19.79 -12.34
C ILE A 565 -14.78 -19.13 -11.18
N ARG A 566 -15.02 -19.63 -9.96
CA ARG A 566 -14.26 -19.29 -8.76
C ARG A 566 -13.33 -20.44 -8.38
N TYR A 567 -12.16 -20.10 -7.86
CA TYR A 567 -11.17 -21.06 -7.38
C TYR A 567 -11.58 -21.63 -6.04
N ARG A 568 -11.21 -22.89 -5.85
CA ARG A 568 -11.50 -23.67 -4.65
C ARG A 568 -10.29 -23.71 -3.72
N GLU A 569 -10.54 -24.12 -2.48
CA GLU A 569 -9.48 -24.45 -1.53
C GLU A 569 -9.24 -25.97 -1.52
N VAL A 570 -7.98 -26.37 -1.38
CA VAL A 570 -7.56 -27.78 -1.22
C VAL A 570 -8.16 -28.34 0.07
N GLN A 571 -8.71 -29.54 -0.01
CA GLN A 571 -9.27 -30.26 1.13
C GLN A 571 -8.24 -31.24 1.68
N VAL A 572 -7.73 -30.93 2.87
CA VAL A 572 -6.78 -31.76 3.60
C VAL A 572 -7.54 -32.99 4.16
N PRO A 573 -6.95 -34.19 4.16
CA PRO A 573 -7.60 -35.41 4.65
C PRO A 573 -7.60 -35.49 6.19
N ASP A 574 -8.60 -36.17 6.75
CA ASP A 574 -8.73 -36.45 8.18
C ASP A 574 -7.44 -37.04 8.77
N GLY A 575 -6.94 -36.44 9.86
CA GLY A 575 -5.68 -36.82 10.50
C GLY A 575 -4.42 -36.43 9.73
N GLY A 576 -4.55 -35.78 8.57
CA GLY A 576 -3.45 -35.37 7.71
C GLY A 576 -2.62 -34.25 8.32
N TRP A 577 -1.29 -34.42 8.27
CA TRP A 577 -0.33 -33.36 8.56
C TRP A 577 0.70 -33.23 7.43
N PHE A 578 0.70 -32.06 6.78
CA PHE A 578 1.64 -31.72 5.71
C PHE A 578 2.55 -30.58 6.13
N VAL A 579 3.81 -30.65 5.74
CA VAL A 579 4.78 -29.57 5.97
C VAL A 579 5.45 -29.19 4.66
N TYR A 580 5.41 -27.90 4.35
CA TYR A 580 6.19 -27.29 3.27
C TYR A 580 7.31 -26.44 3.86
N GLN A 581 8.53 -26.65 3.40
CA GLN A 581 9.72 -25.99 3.96
C GLN A 581 10.48 -25.22 2.89
N GLN A 582 10.84 -23.98 3.22
CA GLN A 582 11.65 -23.10 2.39
C GLN A 582 12.66 -22.33 3.24
N ARG A 583 13.64 -21.68 2.61
CA ARG A 583 14.64 -20.83 3.29
C ARG A 583 14.45 -19.37 2.89
N ASN A 584 14.56 -18.46 3.85
CA ASN A 584 14.71 -17.04 3.56
C ASN A 584 16.20 -16.70 3.40
N GLU A 585 16.60 -16.18 2.26
CA GLU A 585 18.01 -15.92 1.94
C GLU A 585 18.55 -14.62 2.55
N VAL A 586 17.68 -13.78 3.13
CA VAL A 586 18.04 -12.42 3.57
C VAL A 586 18.03 -12.30 5.09
N HIS A 587 16.95 -12.75 5.75
CA HIS A 587 16.74 -12.56 7.18
C HIS A 587 17.29 -13.72 7.99
N ASN A 588 17.93 -13.43 9.12
CA ASN A 588 18.44 -14.46 10.03
C ASN A 588 17.40 -14.97 11.05
N ASN A 589 16.11 -14.75 10.78
CA ASN A 589 15.01 -15.30 11.58
C ASN A 589 14.25 -16.35 10.77
N CYS A 590 13.67 -17.30 11.47
CA CYS A 590 12.69 -18.24 10.93
C CYS A 590 11.28 -17.63 10.97
N GLY A 591 10.42 -18.11 10.08
CA GLY A 591 8.98 -17.83 10.05
C GLY A 591 8.19 -19.13 10.00
N ILE A 592 7.03 -19.15 10.64
CA ILE A 592 6.11 -20.28 10.55
C ILE A 592 4.67 -19.79 10.41
N GLU A 593 3.91 -20.44 9.55
CA GLU A 593 2.44 -20.41 9.61
C GLU A 593 1.92 -21.83 9.76
N ILE A 594 1.10 -22.05 10.78
CA ILE A 594 0.42 -23.33 11.03
C ILE A 594 -1.06 -23.11 10.76
N TYR A 595 -1.64 -23.92 9.88
CA TYR A 595 -3.05 -23.87 9.51
C TYR A 595 -3.76 -25.15 9.90
N TYR A 596 -4.75 -25.02 10.77
CA TYR A 596 -5.70 -26.06 11.14
C TYR A 596 -7.00 -25.80 10.36
N GLN A 597 -7.13 -26.41 9.19
CA GLN A 597 -8.31 -26.28 8.35
C GLN A 597 -9.52 -26.90 9.06
N THR A 598 -10.65 -26.19 9.09
CA THR A 598 -11.87 -26.73 9.68
C THR A 598 -12.80 -27.19 8.57
N ASP A 599 -13.75 -26.36 8.15
CA ASP A 599 -14.74 -26.70 7.13
C ASP A 599 -15.15 -25.45 6.33
N MET A 600 -16.12 -25.61 5.45
CA MET A 600 -16.78 -24.54 4.72
C MET A 600 -17.46 -23.54 5.64
N GLN A 601 -17.45 -22.28 5.23
CA GLN A 601 -18.11 -21.20 5.96
C GLN A 601 -19.62 -21.39 5.98
N ASN A 602 -20.17 -21.43 7.19
CA ASN A 602 -21.59 -21.38 7.48
C ASN A 602 -21.78 -20.81 8.90
N THR A 603 -23.01 -20.42 9.26
CA THR A 603 -23.29 -19.75 10.54
C THR A 603 -22.75 -20.51 11.75
N HIS A 604 -22.90 -21.84 11.79
CA HIS A 604 -22.44 -22.67 12.90
C HIS A 604 -20.92 -22.70 12.99
N GLU A 605 -20.26 -23.14 11.91
CA GLU A 605 -18.80 -23.29 11.85
C GLU A 605 -18.08 -21.95 12.02
N ASN A 606 -18.62 -20.88 11.45
CA ASN A 606 -18.08 -19.53 11.61
C ASN A 606 -18.03 -19.13 13.09
N MET A 607 -19.11 -19.38 13.85
CA MET A 607 -19.20 -18.93 15.24
C MET A 607 -18.39 -19.81 16.19
N LEU A 608 -18.30 -21.12 15.93
CA LEU A 608 -17.40 -21.98 16.69
C LEU A 608 -15.94 -21.55 16.54
N LEU A 609 -15.49 -21.36 15.29
CA LEU A 609 -14.12 -20.91 15.01
C LEU A 609 -13.84 -19.52 15.59
N GLU A 610 -14.72 -18.54 15.37
CA GLU A 610 -14.52 -17.18 15.87
C GLU A 610 -14.54 -17.12 17.40
N LEU A 611 -15.42 -17.88 18.05
CA LEU A 611 -15.49 -17.93 19.52
C LEU A 611 -14.24 -18.61 20.10
N PHE A 612 -13.79 -19.72 19.53
CA PHE A 612 -12.53 -20.36 19.93
C PHE A 612 -11.36 -19.40 19.75
N CYS A 613 -11.25 -18.73 18.61
CA CYS A 613 -10.22 -17.71 18.35
C CYS A 613 -10.28 -16.55 19.35
N GLN A 614 -11.49 -16.09 19.72
CA GLN A 614 -11.68 -15.05 20.74
C GLN A 614 -11.17 -15.48 22.11
N ILE A 615 -11.38 -16.74 22.48
CA ILE A 615 -10.93 -17.30 23.77
C ILE A 615 -9.40 -17.39 23.81
N ILE A 616 -8.77 -17.93 22.76
CA ILE A 616 -7.32 -18.15 22.75
C ILE A 616 -6.51 -16.89 22.42
N SER A 617 -7.13 -15.80 21.94
CA SER A 617 -6.41 -14.66 21.35
C SER A 617 -5.42 -13.97 22.31
N GLU A 618 -5.85 -13.60 23.51
CA GLU A 618 -4.96 -12.99 24.52
C GLU A 618 -4.01 -14.03 25.14
N PRO A 619 -4.48 -15.24 25.53
CA PRO A 619 -3.59 -16.28 26.04
C PRO A 619 -2.48 -16.70 25.09
N CYS A 620 -2.74 -16.72 23.78
CA CYS A 620 -1.76 -17.02 22.74
C CYS A 620 -0.62 -16.00 22.76
N PHE A 621 -0.96 -14.71 22.73
CA PHE A 621 0.03 -13.63 22.78
C PHE A 621 0.79 -13.64 24.11
N ASN A 622 0.09 -13.78 25.24
CA ASN A 622 0.72 -13.82 26.55
C ASN A 622 1.67 -15.02 26.71
N THR A 623 1.26 -16.21 26.26
CA THR A 623 2.06 -17.43 26.42
C THR A 623 3.24 -17.44 25.45
N LEU A 624 2.98 -17.37 24.15
CA LEU A 624 4.01 -17.57 23.13
C LEU A 624 4.92 -16.35 22.96
N ARG A 625 4.44 -15.13 23.25
CA ARG A 625 5.27 -13.91 23.18
C ARG A 625 5.73 -13.42 24.55
N THR A 626 4.83 -13.17 25.50
CA THR A 626 5.24 -12.52 26.76
C THR A 626 6.00 -13.47 27.70
N LYS A 627 5.55 -14.73 27.85
CA LYS A 627 6.17 -15.71 28.76
C LYS A 627 7.31 -16.47 28.09
N GLU A 628 7.06 -17.06 26.93
CA GLU A 628 8.04 -17.90 26.22
C GLU A 628 8.99 -17.12 25.32
N GLN A 629 8.71 -15.83 25.07
CA GLN A 629 9.57 -14.93 24.30
C GLN A 629 9.98 -15.53 22.94
N LEU A 630 9.08 -16.26 22.28
CA LEU A 630 9.39 -16.91 21.00
C LEU A 630 9.66 -15.89 19.90
N GLY A 631 9.09 -14.70 19.98
CA GLY A 631 9.44 -13.62 19.05
C GLY A 631 8.52 -12.42 19.16
N TYR A 632 8.94 -11.34 18.50
CA TYR A 632 8.13 -10.11 18.44
C TYR A 632 6.83 -10.32 17.67
N ILE A 633 6.84 -11.14 16.61
CA ILE A 633 5.65 -11.42 15.80
C ILE A 633 5.06 -12.75 16.27
N VAL A 634 3.93 -12.68 16.96
CA VAL A 634 3.09 -13.81 17.34
C VAL A 634 1.65 -13.42 17.07
N PHE A 635 0.96 -14.24 16.31
CA PHE A 635 -0.42 -14.02 15.93
C PHE A 635 -1.20 -15.34 15.89
N SER A 636 -2.46 -15.30 16.30
CA SER A 636 -3.43 -16.37 16.07
C SER A 636 -4.80 -15.81 15.71
N GLY A 637 -5.55 -16.53 14.88
CA GLY A 637 -6.92 -16.17 14.55
C GLY A 637 -7.47 -16.96 13.37
N PRO A 638 -8.68 -16.60 12.88
CA PRO A 638 -9.25 -17.27 11.73
C PRO A 638 -8.48 -16.95 10.44
N ARG A 639 -8.34 -17.96 9.58
CA ARG A 639 -8.01 -17.83 8.16
C ARG A 639 -9.29 -18.12 7.37
N ARG A 640 -9.62 -17.27 6.40
CA ARG A 640 -10.76 -17.47 5.47
C ARG A 640 -10.28 -17.27 4.05
N ALA A 641 -10.53 -18.26 3.20
CA ALA A 641 -10.20 -18.18 1.77
C ALA A 641 -11.13 -19.12 0.99
N ASN A 642 -11.55 -18.68 -0.21
CA ASN A 642 -12.34 -19.49 -1.15
C ASN A 642 -13.57 -20.21 -0.55
N GLY A 643 -14.24 -19.58 0.42
CA GLY A 643 -15.41 -20.15 1.11
C GLY A 643 -15.10 -21.17 2.21
N VAL A 644 -13.83 -21.47 2.47
CA VAL A 644 -13.34 -22.37 3.53
C VAL A 644 -12.70 -21.52 4.64
N GLN A 645 -12.54 -22.12 5.83
CA GLN A 645 -11.89 -21.47 6.97
C GLN A 645 -11.10 -22.45 7.85
N GLY A 646 -10.37 -21.88 8.81
CA GLY A 646 -9.69 -22.63 9.86
C GLY A 646 -8.92 -21.73 10.81
N LEU A 647 -8.31 -22.31 11.83
CA LEU A 647 -7.45 -21.62 12.78
C LEU A 647 -6.04 -21.51 12.22
N ARG A 648 -5.39 -20.35 12.37
CA ARG A 648 -3.97 -20.20 12.05
C ARG A 648 -3.15 -19.58 13.18
N PHE A 649 -1.87 -19.92 13.18
CA PHE A 649 -0.82 -19.29 13.98
C PHE A 649 0.29 -18.78 13.07
N ILE A 650 0.78 -17.57 13.32
CA ILE A 650 1.92 -16.99 12.59
C ILE A 650 2.95 -16.53 13.62
N ILE A 651 4.18 -17.02 13.49
CA ILE A 651 5.29 -16.67 14.39
C ILE A 651 6.54 -16.35 13.56
N GLN A 652 7.25 -15.28 13.94
CA GLN A 652 8.61 -15.03 13.47
C GLN A 652 9.57 -15.06 14.66
N SER A 653 10.61 -15.89 14.57
CA SER A 653 11.48 -16.24 15.69
C SER A 653 12.91 -16.49 15.25
N GLU A 654 13.86 -16.39 16.17
CA GLU A 654 15.22 -16.95 15.99
C GLU A 654 15.24 -18.48 16.16
N LYS A 655 14.21 -19.06 16.80
CA LYS A 655 14.10 -20.49 17.04
C LYS A 655 13.65 -21.24 15.78
N ALA A 656 14.09 -22.49 15.66
CA ALA A 656 13.75 -23.35 14.53
C ALA A 656 12.23 -23.64 14.45
N PRO A 657 11.63 -23.74 13.25
CA PRO A 657 10.20 -23.96 13.08
C PRO A 657 9.64 -25.20 13.80
N HIS A 658 10.36 -26.32 13.85
CA HIS A 658 9.92 -27.52 14.57
C HIS A 658 9.78 -27.31 16.09
N TYR A 659 10.59 -26.42 16.67
CA TYR A 659 10.44 -26.02 18.06
C TYR A 659 9.17 -25.18 18.23
N LEU A 660 8.94 -24.22 17.33
CA LEU A 660 7.73 -23.39 17.35
C LEU A 660 6.44 -24.21 17.20
N GLU A 661 6.44 -25.23 16.35
CA GLU A 661 5.38 -26.23 16.25
C GLU A 661 5.05 -26.83 17.62
N SER A 662 6.07 -27.35 18.32
CA SER A 662 5.88 -27.98 19.63
C SER A 662 5.31 -27.03 20.67
N ARG A 663 5.70 -25.76 20.63
CA ARG A 663 5.20 -24.73 21.56
C ARG A 663 3.76 -24.35 21.27
N VAL A 664 3.37 -24.26 20.00
CA VAL A 664 1.96 -24.05 19.63
C VAL A 664 1.10 -25.24 20.04
N GLU A 665 1.60 -26.46 19.89
CA GLU A 665 0.88 -27.67 20.29
C GLU A 665 0.77 -27.81 21.83
N ALA A 666 1.83 -27.47 22.56
CA ALA A 666 1.79 -27.35 24.03
C ALA A 666 0.79 -26.27 24.49
N PHE A 667 0.73 -25.15 23.77
CA PHE A 667 -0.22 -24.08 24.03
C PHE A 667 -1.66 -24.54 23.79
N LEU A 668 -1.97 -25.22 22.69
CA LEU A 668 -3.32 -25.74 22.41
C LEU A 668 -3.78 -26.72 23.50
N LYS A 669 -2.90 -27.63 23.95
CA LYS A 669 -3.17 -28.53 25.07
C LYS A 669 -3.39 -27.79 26.40
N THR A 670 -2.67 -26.69 26.62
CA THR A 670 -2.89 -25.82 27.79
C THR A 670 -4.24 -25.12 27.70
N MET A 671 -4.65 -24.68 26.50
CA MET A 671 -5.94 -24.03 26.28
C MET A 671 -7.11 -25.00 26.48
N GLU A 672 -6.99 -26.27 26.09
CA GLU A 672 -7.99 -27.29 26.37
C GLU A 672 -8.35 -27.34 27.87
N LYS A 673 -7.34 -27.48 28.72
CA LYS A 673 -7.51 -27.47 30.18
C LYS A 673 -8.07 -26.14 30.67
N SER A 674 -7.56 -25.02 30.15
CA SER A 674 -8.02 -23.68 30.53
C SER A 674 -9.48 -23.43 30.16
N ILE A 675 -9.98 -23.99 29.06
CA ILE A 675 -11.38 -23.86 28.66
C ILE A 675 -12.25 -24.77 29.53
N ASP A 676 -11.82 -26.01 29.79
CA ASP A 676 -12.56 -26.94 30.65
C ASP A 676 -12.79 -26.36 32.07
N GLU A 677 -11.73 -25.81 32.67
CA GLU A 677 -11.74 -25.18 34.00
C GLU A 677 -12.37 -23.77 34.01
N MET A 678 -12.70 -23.21 32.83
CA MET A 678 -13.29 -21.87 32.72
C MET A 678 -14.68 -21.82 33.36
N LEU A 679 -14.90 -20.82 34.21
CA LEU A 679 -16.21 -20.50 34.77
C LEU A 679 -17.16 -19.99 33.68
N ASP A 680 -18.45 -20.34 33.77
CA ASP A 680 -19.46 -19.93 32.79
C ASP A 680 -19.56 -18.41 32.63
N GLU A 681 -19.35 -17.64 33.71
CA GLU A 681 -19.33 -16.18 33.65
C GLU A 681 -18.19 -15.66 32.75
N ALA A 682 -17.01 -16.27 32.83
CA ALA A 682 -15.87 -15.90 31.98
C ALA A 682 -16.14 -16.29 30.52
N PHE A 683 -16.75 -17.44 30.27
CA PHE A 683 -17.16 -17.86 28.94
C PHE A 683 -18.17 -16.88 28.32
N GLN A 684 -19.18 -16.47 29.09
CA GLN A 684 -20.17 -15.47 28.64
C GLN A 684 -19.53 -14.10 28.37
N LYS A 685 -18.47 -13.71 29.09
CA LYS A 685 -17.68 -12.50 28.76
C LYS A 685 -17.00 -12.61 27.40
N HIS A 686 -16.50 -13.78 27.00
CA HIS A 686 -15.94 -13.97 25.65
C HIS A 686 -17.02 -13.88 24.56
N ILE A 687 -18.19 -14.49 24.78
CA ILE A 687 -19.36 -14.35 23.88
C ILE A 687 -19.73 -12.88 23.72
N GLN A 688 -19.88 -12.16 24.83
CA GLN A 688 -20.27 -10.75 24.82
C GLN A 688 -19.21 -9.87 24.13
N ALA A 689 -17.91 -10.13 24.37
CA ALA A 689 -16.83 -9.41 23.72
C ALA A 689 -16.82 -9.61 22.20
N LEU A 690 -17.04 -10.85 21.73
CA LEU A 690 -17.15 -11.14 20.30
C LEU A 690 -18.41 -10.52 19.68
N ALA A 691 -19.55 -10.59 20.37
CA ALA A 691 -20.79 -9.96 19.94
C ALA A 691 -20.63 -8.45 19.77
N ILE A 692 -20.00 -7.76 20.73
CA ILE A 692 -19.70 -6.31 20.62
C ILE A 692 -18.79 -6.02 19.43
N ARG A 693 -17.76 -6.85 19.20
CA ARG A 693 -16.83 -6.66 18.09
C ARG A 693 -17.52 -6.80 16.73
N ARG A 694 -18.41 -7.79 16.59
CA ARG A 694 -19.14 -8.09 15.35
C ARG A 694 -20.23 -7.06 15.05
N LEU A 695 -20.95 -6.62 16.09
CA LEU A 695 -22.00 -5.59 15.97
C LEU A 695 -21.46 -4.15 15.95
N ASP A 696 -20.13 -3.94 15.98
CA ASP A 696 -19.58 -2.58 15.93
C ASP A 696 -19.99 -1.89 14.62
N LYS A 697 -20.78 -0.83 14.76
CA LYS A 697 -21.34 -0.10 13.63
C LYS A 697 -20.23 0.60 12.84
N PRO A 698 -20.25 0.58 11.50
CA PRO A 698 -19.32 1.37 10.69
C PRO A 698 -19.38 2.85 11.07
N LYS A 699 -18.21 3.49 11.21
CA LYS A 699 -18.11 4.91 11.59
C LYS A 699 -18.07 5.84 10.37
N LYS A 700 -17.86 5.30 9.17
CA LYS A 700 -17.75 6.05 7.92
C LYS A 700 -18.24 5.22 6.72
N LEU A 701 -18.68 5.90 5.66
CA LEU A 701 -19.20 5.29 4.43
C LEU A 701 -18.27 4.23 3.85
N GLY A 702 -16.98 4.56 3.73
CA GLY A 702 -15.99 3.65 3.19
C GLY A 702 -15.82 2.36 3.98
N ALA A 703 -16.15 2.34 5.29
CA ALA A 703 -16.11 1.15 6.14
C ALA A 703 -17.40 0.31 6.08
N GLU A 704 -18.52 0.91 5.70
CA GLU A 704 -19.77 0.18 5.44
C GLU A 704 -19.79 -0.41 4.02
N CYS A 705 -19.45 0.38 3.00
CA CYS A 705 -19.32 -0.07 1.61
C CYS A 705 -18.40 -1.29 1.50
N ALA A 706 -17.26 -1.20 2.15
CA ALA A 706 -16.35 -2.26 2.55
C ALA A 706 -17.01 -3.59 2.96
N LYS A 707 -17.86 -3.58 4.00
CA LYS A 707 -18.52 -4.80 4.51
C LYS A 707 -19.41 -5.42 3.44
N TYR A 708 -20.20 -4.60 2.75
CA TYR A 708 -21.05 -5.06 1.65
C TYR A 708 -20.24 -5.61 0.47
N TRP A 709 -19.13 -4.96 0.14
CA TRP A 709 -18.23 -5.41 -0.92
C TRP A 709 -17.65 -6.79 -0.61
N GLY A 710 -17.30 -7.06 0.66
CA GLY A 710 -16.89 -8.39 1.11
C GLY A 710 -17.94 -9.48 0.85
N GLU A 711 -19.23 -9.20 1.09
CA GLU A 711 -20.32 -10.14 0.80
C GLU A 711 -20.54 -10.35 -0.71
N ILE A 712 -20.32 -9.31 -1.53
CA ILE A 712 -20.49 -9.36 -2.98
C ILE A 712 -19.37 -10.17 -3.64
N ILE A 713 -18.10 -9.84 -3.37
CA ILE A 713 -16.94 -10.49 -4.01
C ILE A 713 -16.73 -11.93 -3.52
N SER A 714 -17.19 -12.26 -2.31
CA SER A 714 -17.23 -13.65 -1.82
C SER A 714 -18.44 -14.43 -2.34
N GLN A 715 -19.36 -13.76 -3.06
CA GLN A 715 -20.63 -14.29 -3.56
C GLN A 715 -21.53 -14.93 -2.51
N GLN A 716 -21.34 -14.57 -1.23
CA GLN A 716 -22.20 -15.03 -0.15
C GLN A 716 -23.43 -14.15 0.03
N TYR A 717 -23.33 -12.85 -0.28
CA TYR A 717 -24.45 -11.89 -0.28
C TYR A 717 -25.27 -11.84 1.04
N ASN A 718 -24.65 -12.17 2.18
CA ASN A 718 -25.32 -12.15 3.48
C ASN A 718 -25.13 -10.79 4.15
N PHE A 719 -25.87 -9.78 3.71
CA PHE A 719 -25.73 -8.41 4.23
C PHE A 719 -26.16 -8.24 5.69
N ASP A 720 -26.96 -9.17 6.23
CA ASP A 720 -27.40 -9.21 7.63
C ASP A 720 -26.61 -10.25 8.47
N ARG A 721 -25.43 -10.66 7.97
CA ARG A 721 -24.58 -11.67 8.60
C ARG A 721 -24.33 -11.41 10.07
N ASP A 722 -23.95 -10.18 10.44
CA ASP A 722 -23.55 -9.89 11.81
C ASP A 722 -24.69 -10.13 12.81
N ASN A 723 -25.93 -9.74 12.47
CA ASN A 723 -27.07 -9.96 13.34
C ASN A 723 -27.41 -11.45 13.44
N THR A 724 -27.43 -12.15 12.31
CA THR A 724 -27.74 -13.59 12.24
C THR A 724 -26.70 -14.42 13.00
N GLU A 725 -25.41 -14.17 12.75
CA GLU A 725 -24.31 -14.91 13.37
C GLU A 725 -24.16 -14.54 14.86
N VAL A 726 -24.41 -13.29 15.28
CA VAL A 726 -24.37 -12.93 16.71
C VAL A 726 -25.57 -13.49 17.49
N ALA A 727 -26.75 -13.58 16.86
CA ALA A 727 -27.88 -14.27 17.47
C ALA A 727 -27.55 -15.76 17.71
N TYR A 728 -26.90 -16.40 16.74
CA TYR A 728 -26.43 -17.78 16.87
C TYR A 728 -25.30 -17.93 17.90
N LEU A 729 -24.32 -17.03 17.90
CA LEU A 729 -23.20 -17.03 18.86
C LEU A 729 -23.68 -17.09 20.31
N LYS A 730 -24.77 -16.39 20.64
CA LYS A 730 -25.33 -16.35 22.00
C LYS A 730 -25.96 -17.67 22.45
N THR A 731 -26.21 -18.62 21.54
CA THR A 731 -26.73 -19.94 21.89
C THR A 731 -25.63 -20.97 22.13
N LEU A 732 -24.38 -20.66 21.78
CA LEU A 732 -23.25 -21.55 21.96
C LEU A 732 -22.92 -21.74 23.44
N THR A 733 -22.60 -22.98 23.79
CA THR A 733 -22.19 -23.38 25.13
C THR A 733 -20.70 -23.73 25.16
N LYS A 734 -20.14 -23.80 26.38
CA LYS A 734 -18.76 -24.25 26.60
C LYS A 734 -18.51 -25.64 26.00
N GLU A 735 -19.48 -26.56 26.13
CA GLU A 735 -19.38 -27.91 25.57
C GLU A 735 -19.34 -27.89 24.03
N ASN A 736 -20.07 -26.99 23.37
CA ASN A 736 -19.97 -26.88 21.91
C ASN A 736 -18.56 -26.51 21.45
N VAL A 737 -17.90 -25.60 22.16
CA VAL A 737 -16.52 -25.18 21.87
C VAL A 737 -15.52 -26.29 22.19
N MET A 738 -15.70 -27.01 23.30
CA MET A 738 -14.84 -28.15 23.66
C MET A 738 -14.99 -29.32 22.68
N GLN A 739 -16.22 -29.64 22.26
CA GLN A 739 -16.45 -30.67 21.25
C GLN A 739 -15.83 -30.28 19.91
N PHE A 740 -15.99 -29.03 19.48
CA PHE A 740 -15.31 -28.50 18.30
C PHE A 740 -13.79 -28.65 18.38
N TYR A 741 -13.18 -28.33 19.53
CA TYR A 741 -11.75 -28.51 19.74
C TYR A 741 -11.34 -29.99 19.65
N ARG A 742 -12.05 -30.89 20.33
CA ARG A 742 -11.76 -32.34 20.33
C ARG A 742 -11.92 -32.97 18.94
N ASP A 743 -12.88 -32.51 18.15
CA ASP A 743 -13.17 -33.08 16.83
C ASP A 743 -12.24 -32.55 15.73
N MET A 744 -11.80 -31.29 15.83
CA MET A 744 -11.13 -30.58 14.73
C MET A 744 -9.69 -30.14 15.01
N LEU A 745 -9.34 -29.84 16.28
CA LEU A 745 -8.10 -29.09 16.62
C LEU A 745 -7.14 -29.85 17.52
N ALA A 746 -7.63 -30.70 18.42
CA ALA A 746 -6.83 -31.51 19.34
C ALA A 746 -5.82 -32.39 18.58
N VAL A 747 -4.73 -32.79 19.24
CA VAL A 747 -3.62 -33.51 18.59
C VAL A 747 -4.05 -34.84 17.96
N ASP A 748 -4.99 -35.52 18.61
CA ASP A 748 -5.61 -36.79 18.27
C ASP A 748 -7.04 -36.63 17.71
N ALA A 749 -7.41 -35.40 17.32
CA ALA A 749 -8.72 -35.12 16.77
C ALA A 749 -8.99 -35.93 15.49
N PRO A 750 -10.16 -36.58 15.36
CA PRO A 750 -10.47 -37.44 14.22
C PRO A 750 -10.48 -36.69 12.89
N LYS A 751 -10.86 -35.41 12.89
CA LYS A 751 -10.90 -34.55 11.70
C LYS A 751 -9.84 -33.45 11.75
N ARG A 752 -8.66 -33.78 12.27
CA ARG A 752 -7.54 -32.84 12.29
C ARG A 752 -6.98 -32.66 10.89
N HIS A 753 -6.98 -31.43 10.39
CA HIS A 753 -6.45 -31.07 9.08
C HIS A 753 -5.33 -30.05 9.21
N LYS A 754 -4.07 -30.50 9.24
CA LYS A 754 -2.94 -29.62 9.54
C LYS A 754 -2.04 -29.42 8.34
N VAL A 755 -1.76 -28.15 8.02
CA VAL A 755 -0.73 -27.76 7.04
C VAL A 755 0.17 -26.72 7.69
N SER A 756 1.48 -26.96 7.67
CA SER A 756 2.47 -26.04 8.20
C SER A 756 3.42 -25.57 7.11
N VAL A 757 3.76 -24.29 7.14
CA VAL A 757 4.81 -23.72 6.29
C VAL A 757 5.96 -23.28 7.17
N HIS A 758 7.13 -23.85 6.95
CA HIS A 758 8.36 -23.57 7.68
C HIS A 758 9.29 -22.75 6.80
N VAL A 759 9.58 -21.51 7.18
CA VAL A 759 10.57 -20.66 6.54
C VAL A 759 11.79 -20.59 7.43
N LEU A 760 12.90 -21.18 7.00
CA LEU A 760 14.15 -21.20 7.73
C LEU A 760 14.88 -19.86 7.63
N SER A 761 15.68 -19.53 8.64
CA SER A 761 16.62 -18.41 8.57
C SER A 761 17.69 -18.65 7.50
N ARG A 762 18.34 -17.57 7.08
CA ARG A 762 19.46 -17.60 6.13
C ARG A 762 20.55 -18.61 6.49
N GLU A 763 20.94 -18.66 7.77
CA GLU A 763 22.07 -19.47 8.26
C GLU A 763 21.67 -20.89 8.68
N MET A 764 20.38 -21.24 8.63
CA MET A 764 19.91 -22.56 9.03
C MET A 764 19.90 -23.52 7.84
N ASP A 765 20.84 -24.46 7.82
CA ASP A 765 21.04 -25.35 6.68
C ASP A 765 19.98 -26.43 6.53
N SER A 766 19.58 -27.04 7.64
CA SER A 766 18.50 -28.01 7.70
C SER A 766 17.80 -27.90 9.05
N CYS A 767 16.53 -28.30 9.08
CA CYS A 767 15.75 -28.37 10.30
C CYS A 767 14.95 -29.68 10.24
N PRO A 768 15.04 -30.55 11.26
CA PRO A 768 14.19 -31.71 11.33
C PRO A 768 12.73 -31.23 11.37
N VAL A 769 11.84 -31.91 10.66
CA VAL A 769 10.43 -31.52 10.60
C VAL A 769 9.70 -31.84 11.91
N VAL A 770 10.14 -32.92 12.56
CA VAL A 770 9.84 -33.28 13.94
C VAL A 770 11.18 -33.48 14.65
N GLY A 771 11.44 -32.73 15.72
CA GLY A 771 12.65 -32.88 16.53
C GLY A 771 12.41 -33.74 17.78
N GLU A 772 13.45 -34.41 18.27
CA GLU A 772 13.45 -34.92 19.64
C GLU A 772 13.56 -33.73 20.60
N PHE A 773 12.49 -33.47 21.35
CA PHE A 773 12.48 -32.36 22.30
C PHE A 773 13.23 -32.78 23.57
N PRO A 774 14.22 -32.00 24.06
CA PRO A 774 14.82 -32.28 25.34
C PRO A 774 13.73 -32.15 26.40
N SER A 775 13.27 -33.28 26.92
CA SER A 775 12.21 -33.36 27.93
C SER A 775 12.60 -32.77 29.29
N GLN A 776 13.77 -32.14 29.43
CA GLN A 776 14.35 -31.86 30.76
C GLN A 776 15.14 -30.56 30.95
N ASN A 777 15.37 -29.69 29.96
CA ASN A 777 16.27 -28.53 30.16
C ASN A 777 15.60 -27.16 30.40
N ASP A 778 14.28 -27.01 30.17
CA ASP A 778 13.54 -25.79 30.53
C ASP A 778 12.45 -26.13 31.58
N VAL A 779 12.83 -26.05 32.85
CA VAL A 779 12.04 -26.53 34.03
C VAL A 779 10.67 -25.83 34.19
N ASN A 780 10.36 -24.82 33.38
CA ASN A 780 9.15 -23.97 33.51
C ASN A 780 8.20 -23.97 32.30
N LEU A 781 8.43 -24.78 31.27
CA LEU A 781 7.58 -24.81 30.07
C LEU A 781 6.52 -25.92 30.13
N ALA A 782 5.31 -25.63 29.65
CA ALA A 782 4.27 -26.65 29.49
C ALA A 782 4.76 -27.77 28.56
N PRO A 783 4.51 -29.06 28.89
CA PRO A 783 5.00 -30.18 28.11
C PRO A 783 4.31 -30.22 26.73
N ALA A 784 5.10 -30.38 25.67
CA ALA A 784 4.59 -30.56 24.32
C ALA A 784 4.09 -32.00 24.10
N PRO A 785 2.97 -32.20 23.39
CA PRO A 785 2.54 -33.54 23.00
C PRO A 785 3.50 -34.16 21.97
N SER A 786 3.54 -35.48 21.90
CA SER A 786 4.20 -36.18 20.78
C SER A 786 3.43 -35.91 19.50
N LEU A 787 4.14 -35.56 18.43
CA LEU A 787 3.56 -35.28 17.12
C LEU A 787 3.77 -36.47 16.18
N PRO A 788 2.81 -36.78 15.28
CA PRO A 788 2.99 -37.82 14.28
C PRO A 788 4.05 -37.42 13.25
N GLN A 789 4.54 -38.34 12.43
CA GLN A 789 5.45 -37.97 11.34
C GLN A 789 4.67 -37.23 10.24
N PRO A 790 5.04 -35.99 9.85
CA PRO A 790 4.38 -35.26 8.78
C PRO A 790 4.77 -35.79 7.41
N ILE A 791 3.89 -35.54 6.44
CA ILE A 791 4.18 -35.71 5.02
C ILE A 791 4.85 -34.42 4.52
N VAL A 792 6.10 -34.52 4.09
CA VAL A 792 6.85 -33.36 3.56
C VAL A 792 6.45 -33.10 2.12
N VAL A 793 5.95 -31.89 1.86
CA VAL A 793 5.55 -31.44 0.52
C VAL A 793 6.80 -31.04 -0.25
N GLN A 794 7.21 -31.86 -1.21
CA GLN A 794 8.36 -31.57 -2.10
C GLN A 794 7.95 -30.68 -3.29
N ASN A 795 6.75 -30.89 -3.82
CA ASN A 795 6.23 -30.16 -4.97
C ASN A 795 4.78 -29.70 -4.73
N MET A 796 4.52 -28.40 -4.87
CA MET A 796 3.20 -27.82 -4.62
C MET A 796 2.12 -28.36 -5.58
N THR A 797 2.48 -28.59 -6.84
CA THR A 797 1.56 -29.10 -7.87
C THR A 797 1.17 -30.55 -7.60
N GLU A 798 2.12 -31.40 -7.21
CA GLU A 798 1.83 -32.78 -6.80
C GLU A 798 0.95 -32.83 -5.56
N PHE A 799 1.24 -32.00 -4.55
CA PHE A 799 0.41 -31.86 -3.36
C PHE A 799 -1.05 -31.55 -3.72
N LYS A 800 -1.29 -30.51 -4.53
CA LYS A 800 -2.64 -30.13 -4.97
C LYS A 800 -3.31 -31.24 -5.79
N ARG A 801 -2.59 -31.88 -6.71
CA ARG A 801 -3.12 -32.96 -7.56
C ARG A 801 -3.52 -34.20 -6.77
N SER A 802 -2.88 -34.45 -5.63
CA SER A 802 -3.13 -35.62 -4.79
C SER A 802 -4.34 -35.48 -3.87
N LEU A 803 -4.91 -34.27 -3.76
CA LEU A 803 -5.94 -33.95 -2.78
C LEU A 803 -7.24 -33.48 -3.44
N PRO A 804 -8.41 -33.71 -2.80
CA PRO A 804 -9.67 -33.16 -3.25
C PRO A 804 -9.71 -31.63 -3.12
N LEU A 805 -10.66 -31.00 -3.81
CA LEU A 805 -10.97 -29.58 -3.68
C LEU A 805 -12.36 -29.42 -3.05
N PHE A 806 -12.50 -28.47 -2.13
CA PHE A 806 -13.80 -28.13 -1.54
C PHE A 806 -14.79 -27.64 -2.62
N PRO A 807 -16.10 -27.76 -2.37
CA PRO A 807 -17.10 -27.01 -3.12
C PRO A 807 -17.01 -25.52 -2.80
N LEU A 808 -17.61 -24.69 -3.66
CA LEU A 808 -17.74 -23.26 -3.41
C LEU A 808 -18.91 -22.98 -2.44
N ALA A 809 -18.77 -21.95 -1.62
CA ALA A 809 -19.85 -21.49 -0.75
C ALA A 809 -21.07 -21.08 -1.59
N LYS A 810 -22.27 -21.47 -1.15
CA LYS A 810 -23.52 -21.11 -1.84
C LYS A 810 -23.91 -19.66 -1.52
N PRO A 811 -24.41 -18.91 -2.53
CA PRO A 811 -25.05 -17.61 -2.30
C PRO A 811 -26.17 -17.71 -1.26
N HIS A 812 -26.27 -16.71 -0.38
CA HIS A 812 -27.39 -16.59 0.54
C HIS A 812 -28.66 -16.23 -0.24
N ILE A 813 -29.62 -17.15 -0.31
CA ILE A 813 -30.91 -16.94 -0.96
C ILE A 813 -31.90 -16.44 0.08
N ASN A 814 -32.27 -15.15 0.01
CA ASN A 814 -33.36 -14.63 0.83
C ASN A 814 -34.69 -14.97 0.17
N PHE A 815 -35.33 -16.08 0.56
CA PHE A 815 -36.61 -16.53 0.02
C PHE A 815 -37.76 -15.52 0.19
N MET A 816 -37.61 -14.49 1.04
CA MET A 816 -38.62 -13.43 1.17
C MET A 816 -38.55 -12.37 0.07
N ALA A 817 -37.41 -12.19 -0.60
CA ALA A 817 -37.25 -11.20 -1.67
C ALA A 817 -37.57 -11.74 -3.07
N ALA A 818 -37.64 -13.07 -3.24
CA ALA A 818 -37.97 -13.73 -4.51
C ALA A 818 -39.48 -13.70 -4.87
N LYS A 819 -40.28 -12.93 -4.14
CA LYS A 819 -41.67 -12.59 -4.46
C LYS A 819 -41.80 -11.08 -4.70
N LEU A 820 -41.15 -10.55 -5.74
CA LEU A 820 -41.47 -9.26 -6.34
C LEU A 820 -41.30 -9.34 -7.85
#